data_AF-A0A964PD88-F1
#
_entry.id   AF-A0A964PD88-F1
#
_cell.length_a   1.000
_cell.length_b   1.000
_cell.length_c   1.000
_cell.angle_alpha   90.00
_cell.angle_beta   90.00
_cell.angle_gamma   90.00
#
_symmetry.space_group_name_H-M   'P 1'
#
loop_
_entity.id
_entity.type
_entity.pdbx_description
1 polymer ?
#
loop_
_entity_poly.entity_id
_entity_poly.type
_entity_poly.pdbx_seq_one_letter_code
_entity_poly.pdbx_strand_id
1 'polypeptide(L)'
;MKTLLAFAIASILPAVLFGQETSEPIRILKEKIGHEPKKIDFAHDIAPILKARCAECHTNGKYKGSVSFDTREDLLKSKAVAPGKSAASELVKRITHADTEKRMPPKGAPLDAKQIAFFKAWIDQGAAWEPGFTFKVSAYIAPLNPRRVTLPPGEGHPIDRIVGVYFAKHKIASPGIIDDDAFLRRVYLDLIGLLPAPSEMTAFQLDAAPEADKRATVIRRLLQTENRAYVDHWLAFWNDMLRNDYAGTGYIDGGRKQITAWLYNALAKNKPYDQFTRELISPTAESEGFIKGIKWRGNVNASQVVELQFAQNVSQVFFGANLKCASCHDSFIDHWKLNDAYSLAAVIADKPLELHQCDKATGKFAQPRFLWPELGTIDAKAPKTKRLEQFAALVTHPDNGRYTRTIANRIWQRMMGRGIVHPVDMMANRPWSEDLLDYLAIYLVDQKYDLKKLMEHIATSRAYQARPAFQTKEPIGAEYVFRGPELRRLSAEQFLDAVWMLTRTGPGKAAAPVGLQPFAESVPMERRLIRASLVNADALMRSLGRPNREQVVTTRPDQLTTLQALDLSNGQTLSDLLSRGAASLLKTYTKEDRLIEDAYRRALCRLPSEAELTTARGIVGSPMTNDGVADLLWIVVMLPEFQLIR
;
A
#
# COMPACT_ATOMS: atom_id res chain seq x y z
N MET A 1 15.65 -50.84 -3.08
CA MET A 1 15.80 -50.13 -1.79
C MET A 1 16.09 -48.66 -2.10
N LYS A 2 15.29 -47.73 -1.55
CA LYS A 2 15.19 -46.28 -1.90
C LYS A 2 14.21 -45.92 -3.04
N THR A 3 12.92 -46.17 -2.80
CA THR A 3 11.80 -45.46 -3.45
C THR A 3 10.52 -45.81 -2.69
N LEU A 4 10.28 -45.17 -1.52
CA LEU A 4 8.99 -45.24 -0.80
C LEU A 4 8.89 -44.36 0.47
N LEU A 5 9.81 -43.40 0.70
CA LEU A 5 9.80 -42.57 1.91
C LEU A 5 9.22 -41.14 1.71
N ALA A 6 8.76 -40.79 0.50
CA ALA A 6 8.20 -39.47 0.21
C ALA A 6 6.66 -39.44 0.14
N PHE A 7 5.98 -40.58 0.32
CA PHE A 7 4.52 -40.68 0.21
C PHE A 7 3.78 -40.91 1.55
N ALA A 8 4.48 -40.81 2.70
CA ALA A 8 3.94 -41.18 4.02
C ALA A 8 3.49 -40.01 4.92
N ILE A 9 3.30 -38.78 4.39
CA ILE A 9 2.75 -37.65 5.18
C ILE A 9 1.41 -37.12 4.60
N ALA A 10 0.95 -37.65 3.46
CA ALA A 10 -0.30 -37.20 2.82
C ALA A 10 -1.52 -38.11 3.02
N SER A 11 -1.49 -39.05 3.98
CA SER A 11 -2.52 -40.09 4.10
C SER A 11 -3.03 -40.34 5.53
N ILE A 12 -3.22 -39.28 6.33
CA ILE A 12 -4.00 -39.36 7.57
C ILE A 12 -5.17 -38.38 7.49
N LEU A 13 -6.18 -38.77 6.72
CA LEU A 13 -7.63 -38.71 6.97
C LEU A 13 -8.30 -39.02 5.62
N PRO A 14 -9.02 -40.15 5.46
CA PRO A 14 -10.39 -40.19 5.99
C PRO A 14 -10.86 -41.61 6.38
N ALA A 15 -11.10 -41.85 7.67
CA ALA A 15 -11.87 -43.00 8.13
C ALA A 15 -12.56 -42.70 9.47
N VAL A 16 -13.34 -41.62 9.53
CA VAL A 16 -14.34 -41.41 10.58
C VAL A 16 -15.58 -40.79 9.95
N LEU A 17 -16.15 -41.52 9.01
CA LEU A 17 -17.47 -41.29 8.42
C LEU A 17 -18.09 -42.68 8.27
N PHE A 18 -18.50 -43.29 9.39
CA PHE A 18 -19.60 -44.23 9.55
C PHE A 18 -19.66 -44.56 11.05
N GLY A 19 -20.77 -44.21 11.68
CA GLY A 19 -20.88 -44.07 13.14
C GLY A 19 -20.99 -45.38 13.90
N GLN A 20 -20.67 -45.31 15.19
CA GLN A 20 -21.44 -45.92 16.27
C GLN A 20 -21.10 -45.25 17.62
N GLU A 21 -22.03 -45.39 18.55
CA GLU A 21 -22.33 -44.52 19.68
C GLU A 21 -21.23 -44.34 20.74
N THR A 22 -21.38 -43.22 21.43
CA THR A 22 -20.49 -42.59 22.39
C THR A 22 -20.35 -43.37 23.69
N SER A 23 -19.11 -43.72 24.06
CA SER A 23 -18.78 -43.99 25.45
C SER A 23 -18.41 -42.67 26.16
N GLU A 24 -19.00 -42.46 27.32
CA GLU A 24 -18.80 -41.33 28.26
C GLU A 24 -17.33 -40.85 28.48
N PRO A 25 -16.27 -41.67 28.38
CA PRO A 25 -14.90 -41.24 28.72
C PRO A 25 -14.28 -40.22 27.74
N ILE A 26 -14.74 -40.14 26.49
CA ILE A 26 -14.18 -39.22 25.47
C ILE A 26 -14.73 -37.80 25.62
N ARG A 27 -15.95 -37.62 26.14
CA ARG A 27 -16.53 -36.29 26.41
C ARG A 27 -15.77 -35.57 27.53
N ILE A 28 -15.40 -36.32 28.57
CA ILE A 28 -14.64 -35.81 29.72
C ILE A 28 -13.19 -35.44 29.33
N LEU A 29 -12.60 -36.14 28.34
CA LEU A 29 -11.29 -35.77 27.81
C LEU A 29 -11.34 -34.53 26.89
N LYS A 30 -12.40 -34.33 26.11
CA LYS A 30 -12.57 -33.10 25.30
C LYS A 30 -12.88 -31.86 26.15
N GLU A 31 -13.50 -32.00 27.32
CA GLU A 31 -13.71 -30.88 28.26
C GLU A 31 -12.44 -30.52 29.06
N LYS A 32 -11.47 -31.44 29.19
CA LYS A 32 -10.22 -31.21 29.94
C LYS A 32 -9.00 -30.84 29.11
N ILE A 33 -9.05 -30.95 27.78
CA ILE A 33 -8.01 -30.40 26.89
C ILE A 33 -8.44 -28.97 26.55
N GLY A 34 -7.83 -28.02 27.28
CA GLY A 34 -8.22 -26.63 27.34
C GLY A 34 -8.46 -25.97 25.98
N HIS A 35 -9.59 -25.26 25.87
CA HIS A 35 -9.68 -24.13 24.96
C HIS A 35 -8.48 -23.21 25.27
N GLU A 36 -7.58 -23.03 24.31
CA GLU A 36 -6.66 -21.89 24.39
C GLU A 36 -7.51 -20.63 24.60
N PRO A 37 -7.20 -19.81 25.62
CA PRO A 37 -7.96 -18.59 25.85
C PRO A 37 -7.89 -17.73 24.59
N LYS A 38 -9.06 -17.33 24.07
CA LYS A 38 -9.16 -16.48 22.87
C LYS A 38 -8.13 -15.35 22.97
N LYS A 39 -7.24 -15.26 21.98
CA LYS A 39 -6.29 -14.16 21.87
C LYS A 39 -7.07 -12.84 21.78
N ILE A 40 -6.78 -11.91 22.69
CA ILE A 40 -7.44 -10.61 22.72
C ILE A 40 -6.79 -9.72 21.65
N ASP A 41 -7.63 -9.19 20.75
CA ASP A 41 -7.19 -8.26 19.73
C ASP A 41 -7.29 -6.83 20.27
N PHE A 42 -6.17 -6.11 20.30
CA PHE A 42 -6.17 -4.77 20.87
C PHE A 42 -7.11 -3.82 20.12
N ALA A 43 -7.07 -3.81 18.79
CA ALA A 43 -7.82 -2.87 17.97
C ALA A 43 -9.34 -3.08 18.06
N HIS A 44 -9.78 -4.33 18.19
CA HIS A 44 -11.20 -4.69 18.20
C HIS A 44 -11.78 -4.83 19.62
N ASP A 45 -11.04 -5.42 20.57
CA ASP A 45 -11.58 -5.77 21.88
C ASP A 45 -11.25 -4.70 22.95
N ILE A 46 -10.11 -4.01 22.88
CA ILE A 46 -9.62 -3.10 23.94
C ILE A 46 -9.70 -1.63 23.57
N ALA A 47 -9.20 -1.26 22.38
CA ALA A 47 -9.15 0.13 21.93
C ALA A 47 -10.53 0.81 21.96
N PRO A 48 -11.65 0.15 21.57
CA PRO A 48 -12.97 0.78 21.67
C PRO A 48 -13.39 1.09 23.11
N ILE A 49 -13.00 0.26 24.09
CA ILE A 49 -13.34 0.47 25.50
C ILE A 49 -12.50 1.61 26.08
N LEU A 50 -11.18 1.60 25.86
CA LEU A 50 -10.29 2.70 26.27
C LEU A 50 -10.75 4.02 25.67
N LYS A 51 -11.17 4.01 24.41
CA LYS A 51 -11.71 5.18 23.73
C LYS A 51 -12.99 5.69 24.39
N ALA A 52 -13.96 4.81 24.63
CA ALA A 52 -15.27 5.19 25.14
C ALA A 52 -15.26 5.57 26.63
N ARG A 53 -14.34 5.00 27.43
CA ARG A 53 -14.38 5.10 28.89
C ARG A 53 -13.17 5.81 29.51
N CYS A 54 -12.05 5.94 28.79
CA CYS A 54 -10.79 6.42 29.36
C CYS A 54 -10.20 7.62 28.62
N ALA A 55 -10.34 7.70 27.29
CA ALA A 55 -9.60 8.65 26.46
C ALA A 55 -9.82 10.12 26.85
N GLU A 56 -11.03 10.54 27.18
CA GLU A 56 -11.35 11.93 27.52
C GLU A 56 -10.43 12.54 28.61
N CYS A 57 -9.99 11.71 29.57
CA CYS A 57 -9.22 12.14 30.74
C CYS A 57 -7.78 11.62 30.79
N HIS A 58 -7.41 10.69 29.91
CA HIS A 58 -6.14 9.96 29.96
C HIS A 58 -5.40 9.89 28.61
N THR A 59 -5.80 10.69 27.62
CA THR A 59 -5.10 10.82 26.33
C THR A 59 -4.90 12.29 25.98
N ASN A 60 -4.10 12.59 24.95
CA ASN A 60 -4.03 13.92 24.34
C ASN A 60 -3.61 15.05 25.29
N GLY A 61 -2.60 14.81 26.14
CA GLY A 61 -2.12 15.80 27.10
C GLY A 61 -2.98 15.94 28.37
N LYS A 62 -4.12 15.26 28.44
CA LYS A 62 -4.91 15.12 29.66
C LYS A 62 -4.55 13.76 30.27
N TYR A 63 -3.71 13.77 31.30
CA TYR A 63 -3.20 12.55 31.95
C TYR A 63 -3.57 12.54 33.43
N LYS A 64 -4.88 12.44 33.73
CA LYS A 64 -5.33 12.38 35.12
C LYS A 64 -4.68 11.20 35.85
N GLY A 65 -4.21 11.44 37.08
CA GLY A 65 -3.46 10.43 37.84
C GLY A 65 -2.13 10.02 37.21
N SER A 66 -1.56 10.84 36.31
CA SER A 66 -0.32 10.57 35.58
C SER A 66 -0.35 9.29 34.73
N VAL A 67 -1.55 8.85 34.35
CA VAL A 67 -1.75 7.70 33.46
C VAL A 67 -2.06 8.20 32.05
N SER A 68 -1.32 7.70 31.08
CA SER A 68 -1.52 7.96 29.66
C SER A 68 -1.87 6.66 28.93
N PHE A 69 -2.94 6.69 28.14
CA PHE A 69 -3.25 5.63 27.18
C PHE A 69 -2.82 6.00 25.75
N ASP A 70 -2.05 7.08 25.55
CA ASP A 70 -1.65 7.54 24.21
C ASP A 70 -0.87 6.47 23.43
N THR A 71 0.04 5.76 24.08
CA THR A 71 0.82 4.66 23.49
C THR A 71 0.95 3.52 24.49
N ARG A 72 1.35 2.33 24.01
CA ARG A 72 1.68 1.21 24.90
C ARG A 72 2.80 1.59 25.86
N GLU A 73 3.82 2.29 25.36
CA GLU A 73 5.00 2.69 26.11
C GLU A 73 4.63 3.65 27.25
N ASP A 74 3.75 4.63 26.98
CA ASP A 74 3.29 5.58 27.98
C ASP A 74 2.46 4.90 29.09
N LEU A 75 1.60 3.95 28.70
CA LEU A 75 0.80 3.17 29.65
C LEU A 75 1.66 2.29 30.56
N LEU A 76 2.71 1.69 30.01
CA LEU A 76 3.65 0.88 30.79
C LEU A 76 4.53 1.75 31.69
N LYS A 77 4.98 2.92 31.22
CA LYS A 77 5.73 3.89 32.03
C LYS A 77 4.92 4.38 33.22
N SER A 78 3.59 4.54 33.07
CA SER A 78 2.72 4.95 34.17
C SER A 78 2.49 3.86 35.22
N LYS A 79 2.98 2.63 34.99
CA LYS A 79 2.78 1.45 35.84
C LYS A 79 1.30 1.11 36.11
N ALA A 80 0.39 1.63 35.29
CA ALA A 80 -1.03 1.32 35.42
C ALA A 80 -1.31 -0.14 35.05
N VAL A 81 -0.51 -0.71 34.15
CA VAL A 81 -0.59 -2.09 33.70
C VAL A 81 0.74 -2.80 33.98
N ALA A 82 0.64 -4.00 34.55
CA ALA A 82 1.73 -4.95 34.69
C ALA A 82 1.48 -6.12 33.73
N PRO A 83 2.15 -6.15 32.55
CA PRO A 83 2.00 -7.23 31.58
C PRO A 83 2.17 -8.63 32.20
N GLY A 84 1.25 -9.53 31.88
CA GLY A 84 1.18 -10.89 32.45
C GLY A 84 0.59 -10.97 33.86
N LYS A 85 0.19 -9.84 34.47
CA LYS A 85 -0.26 -9.78 35.88
C LYS A 85 -1.46 -8.85 36.05
N SER A 86 -2.61 -9.23 35.51
CA SER A 86 -3.84 -8.44 35.59
C SER A 86 -4.25 -8.15 37.04
N ALA A 87 -4.17 -9.12 37.95
CA ALA A 87 -4.49 -8.95 39.36
C ALA A 87 -3.60 -7.92 40.08
N ALA A 88 -2.35 -7.76 39.63
CA ALA A 88 -1.41 -6.79 40.20
C ALA A 88 -1.52 -5.39 39.56
N SER A 89 -2.22 -5.27 38.42
CA SER A 89 -2.31 -4.04 37.65
C SER A 89 -3.24 -3.02 38.30
N GLU A 90 -2.76 -1.78 38.49
CA GLU A 90 -3.54 -0.69 39.06
C GLU A 90 -4.79 -0.37 38.23
N LEU A 91 -4.71 -0.51 36.90
CA LEU A 91 -5.85 -0.36 35.99
C LEU A 91 -7.02 -1.27 36.39
N VAL A 92 -6.75 -2.55 36.65
CA VAL A 92 -7.77 -3.52 37.04
C VAL A 92 -8.37 -3.15 38.40
N LYS A 93 -7.53 -2.76 39.37
CA LYS A 93 -7.99 -2.31 40.69
C LYS A 93 -8.93 -1.10 40.59
N ARG A 94 -8.63 -0.15 39.70
CA ARG A 94 -9.43 1.07 39.50
C ARG A 94 -10.76 0.81 38.80
N ILE A 95 -10.79 -0.04 37.78
CA ILE A 95 -12.06 -0.34 37.08
C ILE A 95 -12.99 -1.24 37.91
N THR A 96 -12.46 -1.99 38.89
CA THR A 96 -13.24 -2.84 39.80
C THR A 96 -13.38 -2.29 41.21
N HIS A 97 -12.99 -1.04 41.47
CA HIS A 97 -12.97 -0.50 42.82
C HIS A 97 -14.40 -0.39 43.41
N ALA A 98 -14.60 -0.76 44.68
CA ALA A 98 -15.92 -0.72 45.31
C ALA A 98 -16.42 0.71 45.57
N ASP A 99 -15.53 1.58 46.06
CA ASP A 99 -15.79 3.01 46.25
C ASP A 99 -15.94 3.72 44.89
N THR A 100 -17.10 4.33 44.66
CA THR A 100 -17.48 4.98 43.40
C THR A 100 -16.64 6.21 43.08
N GLU A 101 -16.13 6.91 44.09
CA GLU A 101 -15.27 8.08 43.91
C GLU A 101 -13.85 7.70 43.47
N LYS A 102 -13.45 6.46 43.74
CA LYS A 102 -12.13 5.90 43.36
C LYS A 102 -12.21 4.98 42.13
N ARG A 103 -13.42 4.59 41.73
CA ARG A 103 -13.68 3.72 40.59
C ARG A 103 -13.58 4.49 39.28
N MET A 104 -12.95 3.87 38.30
CA MET A 104 -12.87 4.40 36.94
C MET A 104 -13.89 3.69 36.02
N PRO A 105 -14.59 4.43 35.12
CA PRO A 105 -14.56 5.88 34.97
C PRO A 105 -15.32 6.60 36.11
N PRO A 106 -14.92 7.83 36.48
CA PRO A 106 -15.53 8.59 37.58
C PRO A 106 -16.87 9.23 37.17
N LYS A 107 -17.14 9.29 35.87
CA LYS A 107 -18.41 9.76 35.28
C LYS A 107 -18.90 8.73 34.28
N GLY A 108 -20.22 8.50 34.28
CA GLY A 108 -20.89 7.54 33.40
C GLY A 108 -20.99 6.14 33.99
N ALA A 109 -21.51 5.20 33.19
CA ALA A 109 -21.70 3.82 33.63
C ALA A 109 -20.34 3.12 33.89
N PRO A 110 -20.24 2.28 34.93
CA PRO A 110 -19.06 1.46 35.16
C PRO A 110 -18.87 0.48 34.00
N LEU A 111 -17.65 -0.06 33.86
CA LEU A 111 -17.40 -1.13 32.92
C LEU A 111 -18.20 -2.37 33.31
N ASP A 112 -18.78 -3.04 32.32
CA ASP A 112 -19.46 -4.31 32.55
C ASP A 112 -18.48 -5.47 32.77
N ALA A 113 -18.99 -6.61 33.22
CA ALA A 113 -18.18 -7.78 33.54
C ALA A 113 -17.38 -8.28 32.32
N LYS A 114 -17.92 -8.15 31.10
CA LYS A 114 -17.27 -8.59 29.87
C LYS A 114 -16.10 -7.66 29.52
N GLN A 115 -16.29 -6.35 29.64
CA GLN A 115 -15.25 -5.34 29.43
C GLN A 115 -14.10 -5.52 30.43
N ILE A 116 -14.41 -5.77 31.70
CA ILE A 116 -13.40 -6.05 32.74
C ILE A 116 -12.66 -7.35 32.41
N ALA A 117 -13.35 -8.40 31.96
CA ALA A 117 -12.72 -9.65 31.56
C ALA A 117 -11.77 -9.47 30.37
N PHE A 118 -12.12 -8.65 29.38
CA PHE A 118 -11.22 -8.31 28.27
C PHE A 118 -9.95 -7.61 28.75
N PHE A 119 -10.04 -6.61 29.64
CA PHE A 119 -8.84 -5.98 30.20
C PHE A 119 -7.96 -6.96 30.96
N LYS A 120 -8.55 -7.85 31.78
CA LYS A 120 -7.77 -8.87 32.50
C LYS A 120 -7.03 -9.79 31.53
N ALA A 121 -7.75 -10.39 30.59
CA ALA A 121 -7.18 -11.30 29.60
C ALA A 121 -6.12 -10.62 28.72
N TRP A 122 -6.36 -9.39 28.28
CA TRP A 122 -5.40 -8.62 27.50
C TRP A 122 -4.10 -8.35 28.27
N ILE A 123 -4.21 -7.94 29.53
CA ILE A 123 -3.04 -7.71 30.39
C ILE A 123 -2.27 -9.02 30.60
N ASP A 124 -2.99 -10.11 30.91
CA ASP A 124 -2.38 -11.43 31.13
C ASP A 124 -1.71 -11.98 29.86
N GLN A 125 -2.20 -11.62 28.68
CA GLN A 125 -1.58 -11.91 27.38
C GLN A 125 -0.44 -10.93 27.01
N GLY A 126 0.05 -10.13 27.95
CA GLY A 126 1.22 -9.26 27.76
C GLY A 126 0.91 -7.84 27.29
N ALA A 127 -0.37 -7.44 27.32
CA ALA A 127 -0.86 -6.14 26.90
C ALA A 127 -0.33 -5.76 25.49
N ALA A 128 -0.56 -6.65 24.53
CA ALA A 128 -0.19 -6.41 23.13
C ALA A 128 -0.93 -5.17 22.58
N TRP A 129 -0.26 -4.38 21.74
CA TRP A 129 -0.81 -3.14 21.19
C TRP A 129 -0.62 -3.16 19.67
N GLU A 130 -1.55 -2.54 18.94
CA GLU A 130 -1.48 -2.47 17.49
C GLU A 130 -0.27 -1.61 17.07
N PRO A 131 0.71 -2.13 16.31
CA PRO A 131 1.91 -1.37 15.95
C PRO A 131 1.58 -0.04 15.28
N GLY A 132 2.15 1.06 15.80
CA GLY A 132 1.93 2.41 15.27
C GLY A 132 0.60 3.07 15.65
N PHE A 133 -0.30 2.37 16.35
CA PHE A 133 -1.54 2.98 16.85
C PHE A 133 -1.25 3.89 18.05
N THR A 134 -1.80 5.09 18.06
CA THR A 134 -1.74 6.01 19.19
C THR A 134 -3.08 6.72 19.40
N PHE A 135 -3.47 6.92 20.66
CA PHE A 135 -4.60 7.80 21.01
C PHE A 135 -4.18 9.28 21.07
N LYS A 136 -2.88 9.57 20.95
CA LYS A 136 -2.38 10.92 20.81
C LYS A 136 -2.73 11.42 19.42
N VAL A 137 -3.70 12.32 19.33
CA VAL A 137 -3.92 13.19 18.20
C VAL A 137 -2.60 13.90 17.92
N SER A 138 -2.04 13.63 16.75
CA SER A 138 -0.81 14.29 16.30
C SER A 138 -1.02 15.81 16.35
N ALA A 139 -0.26 16.49 17.21
CA ALA A 139 -0.19 17.94 17.26
C ALA A 139 0.66 18.52 16.12
N TYR A 140 1.29 17.67 15.30
CA TYR A 140 2.04 18.12 14.14
C TYR A 140 1.07 18.62 13.06
N ILE A 141 0.91 19.93 12.99
CA ILE A 141 0.23 20.61 11.89
C ILE A 141 1.32 21.04 10.93
N ALA A 142 1.51 20.26 9.85
CA ALA A 142 2.40 20.65 8.77
C ALA A 142 1.99 22.04 8.24
N PRO A 143 2.92 22.99 8.11
CA PRO A 143 2.64 24.29 7.49
C PRO A 143 2.00 24.07 6.13
N LEU A 144 0.96 24.83 5.81
CA LEU A 144 0.23 24.62 4.55
C LEU A 144 1.14 24.87 3.35
N ASN A 145 1.86 26.00 3.35
CA ASN A 145 2.78 26.34 2.27
C ASN A 145 4.03 25.45 2.30
N PRO A 146 4.49 24.95 1.14
CA PRO A 146 5.77 24.25 1.05
C PRO A 146 6.93 25.24 1.23
N ARG A 147 7.91 24.91 2.09
CA ARG A 147 9.09 25.75 2.30
C ARG A 147 10.13 25.47 1.21
N ARG A 148 10.69 26.53 0.62
CA ARG A 148 11.90 26.38 -0.21
C ARG A 148 13.09 26.04 0.66
N VAL A 149 13.57 24.80 0.55
CA VAL A 149 14.69 24.28 1.34
C VAL A 149 16.01 24.83 0.79
N THR A 150 16.82 25.42 1.67
CA THR A 150 18.21 25.79 1.32
C THR A 150 19.04 24.52 1.31
N LEU A 151 19.64 24.19 0.16
CA LEU A 151 20.40 22.96 0.01
C LEU A 151 21.66 22.98 0.89
N PRO A 152 21.92 21.93 1.70
CA PRO A 152 23.16 21.81 2.46
C PRO A 152 24.39 21.92 1.55
N PRO A 153 25.50 22.57 1.93
CA PRO A 153 26.66 22.74 1.06
C PRO A 153 27.27 21.39 0.60
N GLY A 154 27.94 21.39 -0.55
CA GLY A 154 28.55 20.20 -1.15
C GLY A 154 28.15 19.99 -2.60
N GLU A 155 28.88 19.12 -3.29
CA GLU A 155 28.61 18.73 -4.68
C GLU A 155 27.67 17.52 -4.75
N GLY A 156 27.15 17.24 -5.94
CA GLY A 156 26.30 16.07 -6.21
C GLY A 156 24.80 16.33 -6.06
N HIS A 157 24.04 15.23 -6.07
CA HIS A 157 22.59 15.25 -6.18
C HIS A 157 21.92 15.93 -4.97
N PRO A 158 20.93 16.83 -5.16
CA PRO A 158 20.30 17.54 -4.05
C PRO A 158 19.65 16.64 -2.99
N ILE A 159 18.99 15.54 -3.39
CA ILE A 159 18.42 14.55 -2.46
C ILE A 159 19.51 13.99 -1.55
N ASP A 160 20.67 13.66 -2.12
CA ASP A 160 21.77 13.04 -1.38
C ASP A 160 22.44 14.02 -0.42
N ARG A 161 22.48 15.32 -0.76
CA ARG A 161 22.95 16.37 0.15
C ARG A 161 22.03 16.50 1.37
N ILE A 162 20.72 16.45 1.18
CA ILE A 162 19.73 16.49 2.28
C ILE A 162 19.81 15.21 3.13
N VAL A 163 19.82 14.03 2.48
CA VAL A 163 19.90 12.73 3.16
C VAL A 163 21.25 12.57 3.89
N GLY A 164 22.34 13.11 3.35
CA GLY A 164 23.65 13.11 3.99
C GLY A 164 23.66 13.84 5.34
N VAL A 165 23.02 15.01 5.42
CA VAL A 165 22.83 15.72 6.71
C VAL A 165 22.00 14.89 7.68
N TYR A 166 20.94 14.24 7.19
CA TYR A 166 20.12 13.34 8.01
C TYR A 166 20.93 12.16 8.56
N PHE A 167 21.74 11.49 7.74
CA PHE A 167 22.61 10.40 8.16
C PHE A 167 23.66 10.85 9.18
N ALA A 168 24.30 11.99 8.96
CA ALA A 168 25.25 12.56 9.91
C ALA A 168 24.60 12.83 11.27
N LYS A 169 23.40 13.44 11.29
CA LYS A 169 22.62 13.72 12.51
C LYS A 169 22.27 12.45 13.28
N HIS A 170 21.93 11.37 12.57
CA HIS A 170 21.53 10.09 13.17
C HIS A 170 22.69 9.10 13.35
N LYS A 171 23.93 9.51 13.05
CA LYS A 171 25.14 8.67 13.13
C LYS A 171 25.02 7.38 12.31
N ILE A 172 24.45 7.49 11.12
CA ILE A 172 24.26 6.37 10.18
C ILE A 172 25.37 6.41 9.15
N ALA A 173 26.05 5.29 8.96
CA ALA A 173 26.98 5.14 7.84
C ALA A 173 26.21 5.19 6.53
N SER A 174 26.68 5.98 5.56
CA SER A 174 26.05 6.04 4.24
C SER A 174 26.08 4.64 3.60
N PRO A 175 24.93 4.08 3.19
CA PRO A 175 24.88 2.75 2.60
C PRO A 175 25.63 2.76 1.26
N GLY A 176 26.32 1.64 0.98
CA GLY A 176 26.88 1.40 -0.34
C GLY A 176 25.78 1.32 -1.41
N ILE A 177 26.12 1.60 -2.66
CA ILE A 177 25.20 1.43 -3.79
C ILE A 177 25.15 -0.03 -4.23
N ILE A 178 24.08 -0.38 -4.95
CA ILE A 178 23.91 -1.68 -5.60
C ILE A 178 24.72 -1.76 -6.90
N ASP A 179 25.05 -3.00 -7.28
CA ASP A 179 25.66 -3.30 -8.58
C ASP A 179 24.71 -3.04 -9.76
N ASP A 180 25.24 -3.12 -10.98
CA ASP A 180 24.53 -2.79 -12.20
C ASP A 180 23.34 -3.72 -12.52
N ASP A 181 23.47 -5.01 -12.21
CA ASP A 181 22.40 -5.99 -12.46
C ASP A 181 21.23 -5.75 -11.49
N ALA A 182 21.53 -5.53 -10.20
CA ALA A 182 20.53 -5.15 -9.22
C ALA A 182 19.90 -3.78 -9.52
N PHE A 183 20.69 -2.80 -9.97
CA PHE A 183 20.19 -1.49 -10.39
C PHE A 183 19.20 -1.61 -11.55
N LEU A 184 19.58 -2.32 -12.62
CA LEU A 184 18.72 -2.52 -13.78
C LEU A 184 17.42 -3.21 -13.39
N ARG A 185 17.50 -4.28 -12.60
CA ARG A 185 16.31 -4.98 -12.11
C ARG A 185 15.39 -4.03 -11.33
N ARG A 186 15.94 -3.28 -10.37
CA ARG A 186 15.18 -2.34 -9.53
C ARG A 186 14.48 -1.27 -10.37
N VAL A 187 15.22 -0.60 -11.25
CA VAL A 187 14.69 0.52 -12.02
C VAL A 187 13.66 0.09 -13.07
N TYR A 188 13.84 -1.08 -13.70
CA TYR A 188 12.85 -1.63 -14.63
C TYR A 188 11.54 -1.99 -13.90
N LEU A 189 11.64 -2.64 -12.75
CA LEU A 189 10.47 -3.02 -11.96
C LEU A 189 9.75 -1.78 -11.41
N ASP A 190 10.48 -0.77 -10.94
CA ASP A 190 9.89 0.43 -10.34
C ASP A 190 9.26 1.38 -11.36
N LEU A 191 9.90 1.58 -12.51
CA LEU A 191 9.45 2.58 -13.48
C LEU A 191 8.46 2.00 -14.49
N ILE A 192 8.59 0.73 -14.87
CA ILE A 192 7.77 0.11 -15.93
C ILE A 192 7.19 -1.28 -15.57
N GLY A 193 7.46 -1.77 -14.35
CA GLY A 193 6.88 -3.01 -13.83
C GLY A 193 7.26 -4.29 -14.56
N LEU A 194 8.35 -4.30 -15.32
CA LEU A 194 8.84 -5.46 -16.06
C LEU A 194 10.24 -5.81 -15.61
N LEU A 195 10.70 -7.01 -15.95
CA LEU A 195 12.12 -7.36 -15.89
C LEU A 195 12.83 -6.85 -17.16
N PRO A 196 14.12 -6.48 -17.08
CA PRO A 196 14.90 -6.16 -18.28
C PRO A 196 15.04 -7.39 -19.17
N ALA A 197 14.99 -7.22 -20.49
CA ALA A 197 15.28 -8.32 -21.40
C ALA A 197 16.79 -8.64 -21.38
N PRO A 198 17.21 -9.89 -21.63
CA PRO A 198 18.63 -10.25 -21.66
C PRO A 198 19.48 -9.39 -22.60
N SER A 199 18.95 -9.00 -23.76
CA SER A 199 19.63 -8.09 -24.69
C SER A 199 19.86 -6.69 -24.11
N GLU A 200 18.92 -6.19 -23.31
CA GLU A 200 19.03 -4.89 -22.65
C GLU A 200 20.06 -4.91 -21.52
N MET A 201 20.15 -6.02 -20.79
CA MET A 201 21.18 -6.22 -19.77
C MET A 201 22.58 -6.25 -20.41
N THR A 202 22.76 -7.05 -21.45
CA THR A 202 24.04 -7.10 -22.18
C THR A 202 24.41 -5.72 -22.75
N ALA A 203 23.46 -4.99 -23.35
CA ALA A 203 23.72 -3.67 -23.88
C ALA A 203 24.17 -2.67 -22.79
N PHE A 204 23.59 -2.75 -21.59
CA PHE A 204 23.98 -1.89 -20.48
C PHE A 204 25.34 -2.25 -19.88
N GLN A 205 25.68 -3.55 -19.82
CA GLN A 205 26.97 -4.01 -19.35
C GLN A 205 28.10 -3.62 -20.31
N LEU A 206 27.82 -3.57 -21.62
CA LEU A 206 28.77 -3.15 -22.65
C LEU A 206 28.89 -1.63 -22.81
N ASP A 207 28.02 -0.85 -22.17
CA ASP A 207 28.09 0.62 -22.20
C ASP A 207 29.27 1.11 -21.36
N ALA A 208 30.26 1.70 -22.03
CA ALA A 208 31.49 2.22 -21.44
C ALA A 208 31.34 3.65 -20.87
N ALA A 209 30.16 4.27 -20.95
CA ALA A 209 29.91 5.56 -20.33
C ALA A 209 30.06 5.51 -18.80
N PRO A 210 30.37 6.65 -18.14
CA PRO A 210 30.43 6.71 -16.68
C PRO A 210 29.17 6.15 -16.01
N GLU A 211 29.33 5.47 -14.87
CA GLU A 211 28.23 4.76 -14.18
C GLU A 211 27.00 5.64 -13.98
N ALA A 212 27.19 6.88 -13.52
CA ALA A 212 26.10 7.83 -13.33
C ALA A 212 25.36 8.16 -14.63
N ASP A 213 26.08 8.33 -15.74
CA ASP A 213 25.54 8.74 -17.02
C ASP A 213 24.75 7.62 -17.70
N LYS A 214 25.28 6.39 -17.70
CA LYS A 214 24.56 5.23 -18.26
C LYS A 214 23.30 4.91 -17.44
N ARG A 215 23.37 4.98 -16.10
CA ARG A 215 22.20 4.80 -15.21
C ARG A 215 21.13 5.85 -15.46
N ALA A 216 21.50 7.14 -15.54
CA ALA A 216 20.58 8.23 -15.85
C ALA A 216 19.97 8.09 -17.26
N THR A 217 20.73 7.60 -18.23
CA THR A 217 20.25 7.38 -19.59
C THR A 217 19.19 6.27 -19.65
N VAL A 218 19.39 5.15 -18.95
CA VAL A 218 18.38 4.10 -18.83
C VAL A 218 17.11 4.62 -18.15
N ILE A 219 17.23 5.37 -17.05
CA ILE A 219 16.09 5.98 -16.35
C ILE A 219 15.28 6.86 -17.30
N ARG A 220 15.94 7.77 -18.01
CA ARG A 220 15.29 8.67 -18.98
C ARG A 220 14.59 7.88 -20.09
N ARG A 221 15.24 6.85 -20.64
CA ARG A 221 14.66 5.96 -21.66
C ARG A 221 13.39 5.28 -21.15
N LEU A 222 13.42 4.74 -19.93
CA LEU A 222 12.26 4.06 -19.35
C LEU A 222 11.08 5.01 -19.13
N LEU A 223 11.35 6.27 -18.80
CA LEU A 223 10.34 7.29 -18.55
C LEU A 223 9.86 8.02 -19.81
N GLN A 224 10.40 7.76 -21.00
CA GLN A 224 9.96 8.42 -22.23
C GLN A 224 8.44 8.33 -22.42
N THR A 225 7.84 9.40 -22.94
CA THR A 225 6.38 9.52 -23.15
C THR A 225 5.83 8.39 -24.02
N GLU A 226 6.59 7.98 -25.02
CA GLU A 226 6.23 6.92 -25.97
C GLU A 226 6.33 5.51 -25.36
N ASN A 227 6.95 5.36 -24.19
CA ASN A 227 7.11 4.04 -23.58
C ASN A 227 5.79 3.56 -22.96
N ARG A 228 5.05 2.77 -23.73
CA ARG A 228 3.82 2.10 -23.30
C ARG A 228 3.96 1.34 -21.98
N ALA A 229 5.12 0.73 -21.70
CA ALA A 229 5.31 -0.04 -20.48
C ALA A 229 5.20 0.81 -19.20
N TYR A 230 5.58 2.09 -19.26
CA TYR A 230 5.34 3.04 -18.18
C TYR A 230 3.84 3.21 -17.94
N VAL A 231 3.08 3.47 -19.00
CA VAL A 231 1.63 3.71 -18.93
C VAL A 231 0.93 2.50 -18.32
N ASP A 232 1.21 1.31 -18.85
CA ASP A 232 0.60 0.07 -18.39
C ASP A 232 0.95 -0.21 -16.91
N HIS A 233 2.16 0.12 -16.45
CA HIS A 233 2.56 -0.05 -15.04
C HIS A 233 1.83 0.91 -14.10
N TRP A 234 1.91 2.21 -14.38
CA TRP A 234 1.35 3.25 -13.50
C TRP A 234 -0.18 3.31 -13.55
N LEU A 235 -0.81 2.72 -14.57
CA LEU A 235 -2.25 2.51 -14.62
C LEU A 235 -2.75 1.74 -13.39
N ALA A 236 -2.03 0.70 -12.94
CA ALA A 236 -2.42 -0.07 -11.75
C ALA A 236 -2.37 0.79 -10.48
N PHE A 237 -1.31 1.58 -10.30
CA PHE A 237 -1.15 2.50 -9.18
C PHE A 237 -2.30 3.50 -9.09
N TRP A 238 -2.66 4.13 -10.22
CA TRP A 238 -3.75 5.10 -10.25
C TRP A 238 -5.13 4.47 -10.15
N ASN A 239 -5.35 3.30 -10.77
CA ASN A 239 -6.62 2.58 -10.66
C ASN A 239 -6.99 2.28 -9.21
N ASP A 240 -6.02 1.85 -8.40
CA ASP A 240 -6.21 1.56 -6.99
C ASP A 240 -6.63 2.81 -6.19
N MET A 241 -5.96 3.94 -6.43
CA MET A 241 -6.26 5.20 -5.77
C MET A 241 -7.59 5.82 -6.25
N LEU A 242 -7.92 5.66 -7.52
CA LEU A 242 -9.08 6.30 -8.15
C LEU A 242 -10.33 5.42 -8.17
N ARG A 243 -10.33 4.28 -7.46
CA ARG A 243 -11.46 3.34 -7.42
C ARG A 243 -11.92 2.90 -8.82
N ASN A 244 -10.98 2.77 -9.75
CA ASN A 244 -11.26 2.50 -11.16
C ASN A 244 -10.90 1.05 -11.52
N ASP A 245 -11.88 0.28 -11.99
CA ASP A 245 -11.69 -1.09 -12.49
C ASP A 245 -12.44 -1.32 -13.81
N TYR A 246 -12.25 -2.48 -14.43
CA TYR A 246 -12.84 -2.80 -15.74
C TYR A 246 -14.18 -3.55 -15.66
N ALA A 247 -14.51 -4.02 -14.47
CA ALA A 247 -15.76 -4.71 -14.16
C ALA A 247 -16.06 -4.55 -12.65
N GLY A 248 -17.23 -5.00 -12.21
CA GLY A 248 -17.59 -5.02 -10.78
C GLY A 248 -18.99 -4.50 -10.51
N THR A 249 -19.48 -4.78 -9.30
CA THR A 249 -20.84 -4.47 -8.83
C THR A 249 -21.17 -2.98 -8.92
N GLY A 250 -20.19 -2.12 -8.62
CA GLY A 250 -20.34 -0.66 -8.66
C GLY A 250 -20.59 -0.06 -10.05
N TYR A 251 -20.45 -0.83 -11.14
CA TYR A 251 -20.73 -0.38 -12.51
C TYR A 251 -22.12 -0.81 -13.02
N ILE A 252 -22.81 -1.71 -12.31
CA ILE A 252 -24.06 -2.35 -12.78
C ILE A 252 -25.25 -1.39 -12.75
N ASP A 253 -25.27 -0.46 -11.80
CA ASP A 253 -26.38 0.49 -11.59
C ASP A 253 -26.15 1.86 -12.26
N GLY A 254 -25.05 2.02 -13.00
CA GLY A 254 -24.62 3.30 -13.59
C GLY A 254 -24.14 4.33 -12.56
N GLY A 255 -24.00 3.94 -11.29
CA GLY A 255 -23.50 4.78 -10.20
C GLY A 255 -22.02 5.12 -10.38
N ARG A 256 -21.19 4.17 -10.83
CA ARG A 256 -19.81 4.43 -11.26
C ARG A 256 -19.67 4.39 -12.77
N LYS A 257 -18.70 5.16 -13.26
CA LYS A 257 -18.27 5.18 -14.67
C LYS A 257 -16.77 4.90 -14.73
N GLN A 258 -16.35 4.06 -15.67
CA GLN A 258 -14.93 3.80 -15.86
C GLN A 258 -14.24 5.04 -16.44
N ILE A 259 -13.06 5.36 -15.92
CA ILE A 259 -12.21 6.45 -16.43
C ILE A 259 -10.96 5.91 -17.13
N THR A 260 -10.90 4.60 -17.41
CA THR A 260 -9.71 3.91 -17.92
C THR A 260 -9.16 4.55 -19.19
N ALA A 261 -10.02 4.88 -20.17
CA ALA A 261 -9.58 5.52 -21.41
C ALA A 261 -8.99 6.92 -21.15
N TRP A 262 -9.61 7.72 -20.28
CA TRP A 262 -9.08 9.02 -19.88
C TRP A 262 -7.75 8.87 -19.14
N LEU A 263 -7.68 7.98 -18.15
CA LEU A 263 -6.50 7.76 -17.32
C LEU A 263 -5.32 7.25 -18.14
N TYR A 264 -5.55 6.29 -19.04
CA TYR A 264 -4.54 5.77 -19.94
C TYR A 264 -3.95 6.89 -20.81
N ASN A 265 -4.81 7.72 -21.41
CA ASN A 265 -4.39 8.84 -22.24
C ASN A 265 -3.67 9.93 -21.44
N ALA A 266 -4.12 10.21 -20.21
CA ALA A 266 -3.47 11.18 -19.33
C ALA A 266 -2.04 10.75 -18.97
N LEU A 267 -1.84 9.46 -18.68
CA LEU A 267 -0.51 8.89 -18.42
C LEU A 267 0.37 8.86 -19.69
N ALA A 268 -0.21 8.43 -20.82
CA ALA A 268 0.49 8.35 -22.10
C ALA A 268 0.98 9.72 -22.59
N LYS A 269 0.22 10.79 -22.31
CA LYS A 269 0.60 12.17 -22.70
C LYS A 269 1.41 12.90 -21.63
N ASN A 270 1.81 12.22 -20.55
CA ASN A 270 2.46 12.82 -19.38
C ASN A 270 1.73 14.08 -18.87
N LYS A 271 0.41 13.95 -18.67
CA LYS A 271 -0.42 15.08 -18.22
C LYS A 271 0.13 15.65 -16.91
N PRO A 272 0.36 16.98 -16.82
CA PRO A 272 0.75 17.64 -15.58
C PRO A 272 -0.19 17.27 -14.43
N TYR A 273 0.35 16.92 -13.27
CA TYR A 273 -0.45 16.35 -12.17
C TYR A 273 -1.54 17.31 -11.66
N ASP A 274 -1.30 18.61 -11.73
CA ASP A 274 -2.29 19.64 -11.39
C ASP A 274 -3.47 19.63 -12.38
N GLN A 275 -3.22 19.55 -13.68
CA GLN A 275 -4.27 19.39 -14.69
C GLN A 275 -5.01 18.06 -14.53
N PHE A 276 -4.27 16.96 -14.31
CA PHE A 276 -4.83 15.64 -14.01
C PHE A 276 -5.80 15.69 -12.83
N THR A 277 -5.43 16.41 -11.76
CA THR A 277 -6.25 16.54 -10.56
C THR A 277 -7.46 17.44 -10.80
N ARG A 278 -7.29 18.57 -11.50
CA ARG A 278 -8.41 19.46 -11.83
C ARG A 278 -9.47 18.77 -12.69
N GLU A 279 -9.05 17.98 -13.67
CA GLU A 279 -9.96 17.20 -14.51
C GLU A 279 -10.61 16.03 -13.77
N LEU A 280 -10.06 15.55 -12.66
CA LEU A 280 -10.75 14.57 -11.82
C LEU A 280 -11.79 15.23 -10.93
N ILE A 281 -11.50 16.41 -10.37
CA ILE A 281 -12.36 17.11 -9.41
C ILE A 281 -13.48 17.90 -10.12
N SER A 282 -13.15 18.61 -11.19
CA SER A 282 -14.08 19.35 -12.04
C SER A 282 -14.10 18.69 -13.43
N PRO A 283 -14.83 17.57 -13.57
CA PRO A 283 -14.57 16.64 -14.65
C PRO A 283 -15.22 16.96 -15.98
N THR A 284 -14.66 16.36 -17.03
CA THR A 284 -15.31 16.20 -18.34
C THR A 284 -16.13 14.90 -18.36
N ALA A 285 -16.78 14.60 -19.48
CA ALA A 285 -17.53 13.36 -19.65
C ALA A 285 -16.63 12.10 -19.52
N GLU A 286 -15.33 12.21 -19.79
CA GLU A 286 -14.40 11.07 -19.77
C GLU A 286 -13.78 10.82 -18.39
N SER A 287 -13.73 11.82 -17.51
CA SER A 287 -13.11 11.74 -16.17
C SER A 287 -14.10 11.75 -15.01
N GLU A 288 -15.40 12.01 -15.26
CA GLU A 288 -16.44 12.17 -14.23
C GLU A 288 -16.63 10.95 -13.33
N GLY A 289 -16.13 9.78 -13.73
CA GLY A 289 -16.26 8.54 -12.97
C GLY A 289 -15.62 8.57 -11.58
N PHE A 290 -14.57 9.37 -11.36
CA PHE A 290 -13.88 9.42 -10.07
C PHE A 290 -14.71 10.10 -8.96
N ILE A 291 -15.37 11.22 -9.28
CA ILE A 291 -16.20 11.95 -8.30
C ILE A 291 -17.60 11.37 -8.17
N LYS A 292 -17.97 10.41 -9.03
CA LYS A 292 -19.21 9.64 -8.90
C LYS A 292 -19.09 8.61 -7.78
N GLY A 293 -20.03 8.67 -6.85
CA GLY A 293 -20.16 7.71 -5.74
C GLY A 293 -21.05 6.52 -6.09
N ILE A 294 -21.01 5.48 -5.26
CA ILE A 294 -21.99 4.38 -5.34
C ILE A 294 -23.33 4.87 -4.82
N LYS A 295 -24.41 4.64 -5.57
CA LYS A 295 -25.79 4.90 -5.14
C LYS A 295 -26.41 3.64 -4.56
N TRP A 296 -26.20 3.42 -3.27
CA TRP A 296 -26.75 2.26 -2.57
C TRP A 296 -28.28 2.25 -2.57
N ARG A 297 -28.89 1.06 -2.68
CA ARG A 297 -30.35 0.86 -2.59
C ARG A 297 -30.77 0.63 -1.13
N GLY A 298 -31.92 1.16 -0.73
CA GLY A 298 -32.51 0.96 0.62
C GLY A 298 -32.09 2.03 1.63
N ASN A 299 -32.16 1.70 2.93
CA ASN A 299 -31.72 2.60 4.00
C ASN A 299 -30.18 2.63 4.05
N VAL A 300 -29.62 3.76 3.63
CA VAL A 300 -28.16 3.98 3.57
C VAL A 300 -27.76 4.85 4.76
N ASN A 301 -26.66 4.49 5.41
CA ASN A 301 -26.10 5.30 6.49
C ASN A 301 -25.71 6.70 5.97
N ALA A 302 -25.91 7.75 6.77
CA ALA A 302 -25.65 9.13 6.36
C ALA A 302 -24.19 9.37 5.93
N SER A 303 -23.24 8.55 6.42
CA SER A 303 -21.83 8.63 6.03
C SER A 303 -21.49 8.00 4.67
N GLN A 304 -22.44 7.30 4.07
CA GLN A 304 -22.27 6.57 2.81
C GLN A 304 -23.00 7.23 1.64
N VAL A 305 -23.59 8.41 1.82
CA VAL A 305 -24.14 9.21 0.71
C VAL A 305 -23.04 9.65 -0.26
N VAL A 306 -23.41 9.93 -1.50
CA VAL A 306 -22.44 10.18 -2.58
C VAL A 306 -21.57 11.42 -2.31
N GLU A 307 -22.13 12.43 -1.65
CA GLU A 307 -21.47 13.66 -1.23
C GLU A 307 -20.33 13.37 -0.24
N LEU A 308 -20.59 12.53 0.78
CA LEU A 308 -19.56 12.17 1.75
C LEU A 308 -18.53 11.22 1.15
N GLN A 309 -18.95 10.29 0.28
CA GLN A 309 -18.00 9.45 -0.45
C GLN A 309 -17.00 10.31 -1.26
N PHE A 310 -17.48 11.37 -1.91
CA PHE A 310 -16.61 12.33 -2.61
C PHE A 310 -15.60 12.98 -1.67
N ALA A 311 -16.06 13.55 -0.54
CA ALA A 311 -15.18 14.21 0.42
C ALA A 311 -14.11 13.24 0.96
N GLN A 312 -14.52 12.01 1.32
CA GLN A 312 -13.61 10.95 1.78
C GLN A 312 -12.57 10.61 0.72
N ASN A 313 -12.99 10.35 -0.53
CA ASN A 313 -12.09 9.94 -1.60
C ASN A 313 -11.10 11.03 -1.97
N VAL A 314 -11.57 12.26 -2.22
CA VAL A 314 -10.71 13.38 -2.61
C VAL A 314 -9.72 13.69 -1.51
N SER A 315 -10.15 13.69 -0.25
CA SER A 315 -9.28 13.94 0.89
C SER A 315 -8.21 12.86 1.05
N GLN A 316 -8.61 11.59 0.95
CA GLN A 316 -7.67 10.48 1.05
C GLN A 316 -6.69 10.54 -0.13
N VAL A 317 -7.15 10.70 -1.37
CA VAL A 317 -6.31 10.66 -2.58
C VAL A 317 -5.38 11.87 -2.71
N PHE A 318 -5.83 13.09 -2.47
CA PHE A 318 -5.01 14.28 -2.80
C PHE A 318 -4.33 14.91 -1.60
N PHE A 319 -4.80 14.63 -0.38
CA PHE A 319 -4.27 15.27 0.84
C PHE A 319 -3.66 14.29 1.84
N GLY A 320 -3.84 12.98 1.64
CA GLY A 320 -3.45 11.98 2.64
C GLY A 320 -4.08 12.31 3.99
N ALA A 321 -5.37 12.65 3.97
CA ALA A 321 -6.18 13.01 5.12
C ALA A 321 -7.45 12.14 5.14
N ASN A 322 -7.76 11.57 6.31
CA ASN A 322 -8.84 10.60 6.44
C ASN A 322 -10.12 11.23 7.01
N LEU A 323 -11.07 11.54 6.13
CA LEU A 323 -12.39 12.07 6.54
C LEU A 323 -13.44 10.98 6.83
N LYS A 324 -13.10 9.68 6.75
CA LYS A 324 -14.08 8.61 6.99
C LYS A 324 -14.61 8.63 8.42
N CYS A 325 -13.73 8.79 9.42
CA CYS A 325 -14.16 8.94 10.81
C CYS A 325 -14.99 10.22 11.00
N ALA A 326 -14.48 11.34 10.45
CA ALA A 326 -15.13 12.64 10.43
C ALA A 326 -16.50 12.65 9.72
N SER A 327 -16.92 11.58 9.06
CA SER A 327 -18.20 11.50 8.35
C SER A 327 -19.38 11.10 9.23
N CYS A 328 -19.13 10.57 10.44
CA CYS A 328 -20.17 10.23 11.42
C CYS A 328 -20.06 11.06 12.71
N HIS A 329 -18.85 11.42 13.11
CA HIS A 329 -18.55 12.14 14.34
C HIS A 329 -17.20 12.86 14.17
N ASP A 330 -16.83 13.77 15.06
CA ASP A 330 -15.47 14.33 15.04
C ASP A 330 -14.42 13.22 15.14
N SER A 331 -13.35 13.32 14.35
CA SER A 331 -12.30 12.29 14.33
C SER A 331 -11.65 12.15 15.71
N PHE A 332 -11.30 10.91 16.04
CA PHE A 332 -10.64 10.58 17.31
C PHE A 332 -9.14 10.31 17.14
N ILE A 333 -8.67 10.28 15.90
CA ILE A 333 -7.28 9.96 15.54
C ILE A 333 -6.54 11.15 14.92
N ASP A 334 -7.30 12.15 14.47
CA ASP A 334 -6.79 13.41 13.93
C ASP A 334 -7.76 14.57 14.28
N HIS A 335 -7.47 15.77 13.76
CA HIS A 335 -8.18 16.99 14.13
C HIS A 335 -9.43 17.27 13.28
N TRP A 336 -9.79 16.39 12.34
CA TRP A 336 -10.91 16.63 11.42
C TRP A 336 -12.25 16.52 12.13
N LYS A 337 -13.12 17.51 11.92
CA LYS A 337 -14.45 17.56 12.54
C LYS A 337 -15.52 17.05 11.58
N LEU A 338 -16.67 16.70 12.16
CA LEU A 338 -17.89 16.37 11.43
C LEU A 338 -18.22 17.45 10.40
N ASN A 339 -18.16 18.71 10.83
CA ASN A 339 -18.42 19.84 9.97
C ASN A 339 -17.42 19.99 8.82
N ASP A 340 -16.17 19.55 8.95
CA ASP A 340 -15.18 19.62 7.87
C ASP A 340 -15.51 18.65 6.75
N ALA A 341 -15.83 17.39 7.10
CA ALA A 341 -16.25 16.38 6.14
C ALA A 341 -17.51 16.79 5.39
N TYR A 342 -18.52 17.27 6.11
CA TYR A 342 -19.77 17.73 5.53
C TYR A 342 -19.62 19.01 4.71
N SER A 343 -18.77 19.95 5.11
CA SER A 343 -18.51 21.18 4.33
C SER A 343 -17.82 20.88 3.01
N LEU A 344 -16.88 19.93 3.00
CA LEU A 344 -16.24 19.48 1.76
C LEU A 344 -17.23 18.71 0.86
N ALA A 345 -18.06 17.85 1.46
CA ALA A 345 -19.09 17.11 0.74
C ALA A 345 -20.15 18.02 0.12
N ALA A 346 -20.50 19.10 0.81
CA ALA A 346 -21.44 20.11 0.34
C ALA A 346 -21.02 20.73 -0.99
N VAL A 347 -19.72 20.71 -1.37
CA VAL A 347 -19.21 21.19 -2.68
C VAL A 347 -19.90 20.51 -3.86
N ILE A 348 -20.27 19.23 -3.74
CA ILE A 348 -20.94 18.49 -4.82
C ILE A 348 -22.44 18.28 -4.60
N ALA A 349 -22.96 18.70 -3.45
CA ALA A 349 -24.37 18.52 -3.11
C ALA A 349 -25.26 19.36 -4.02
N ASP A 350 -26.32 18.74 -4.56
CA ASP A 350 -27.33 19.44 -5.38
C ASP A 350 -28.39 20.16 -4.52
N LYS A 351 -28.45 19.83 -3.22
CA LYS A 351 -29.36 20.41 -2.22
C LYS A 351 -28.57 20.73 -0.93
N PRO A 352 -29.08 21.60 -0.04
CA PRO A 352 -28.48 21.80 1.27
C PRO A 352 -28.27 20.47 2.00
N LEU A 353 -27.05 20.23 2.48
CA LEU A 353 -26.66 18.98 3.12
C LEU A 353 -26.74 19.15 4.64
N GLU A 354 -27.66 18.45 5.29
CA GLU A 354 -27.77 18.43 6.75
C GLU A 354 -26.63 17.59 7.37
N LEU A 355 -26.07 18.04 8.49
CA LEU A 355 -25.09 17.26 9.26
C LEU A 355 -25.84 16.16 10.01
N HIS A 356 -25.35 14.92 9.91
CA HIS A 356 -25.80 13.81 10.73
C HIS A 356 -24.67 13.33 11.63
N GLN A 357 -24.95 13.16 12.92
CA GLN A 357 -24.05 12.46 13.83
C GLN A 357 -24.45 10.98 13.86
N CYS A 358 -23.58 10.14 13.30
CA CYS A 358 -23.95 8.81 12.81
C CYS A 358 -25.14 8.94 11.84
N ASP A 359 -26.32 8.43 12.19
CA ASP A 359 -27.54 8.57 11.38
C ASP A 359 -28.52 9.62 11.93
N LYS A 360 -28.17 10.31 13.01
CA LYS A 360 -29.05 11.30 13.67
C LYS A 360 -28.84 12.69 13.09
N ALA A 361 -29.89 13.22 12.48
CA ALA A 361 -29.98 14.61 12.02
C ALA A 361 -29.68 15.60 13.15
N THR A 362 -28.92 16.65 12.87
CA THR A 362 -28.49 17.65 13.87
C THR A 362 -29.24 18.98 13.77
N GLY A 363 -30.07 19.19 12.73
CA GLY A 363 -30.70 20.45 12.40
C GLY A 363 -29.76 21.51 11.80
N LYS A 364 -28.47 21.19 11.64
CA LYS A 364 -27.45 22.10 11.09
C LYS A 364 -27.13 21.72 9.66
N PHE A 365 -26.98 22.72 8.79
CA PHE A 365 -26.67 22.51 7.38
C PHE A 365 -25.24 22.94 7.06
N ALA A 366 -24.55 22.12 6.27
CA ALA A 366 -23.20 22.36 5.84
C ALA A 366 -23.14 23.46 4.78
N GLN A 367 -22.07 24.24 4.80
CA GLN A 367 -21.74 25.20 3.74
C GLN A 367 -20.56 24.66 2.93
N PRO A 368 -20.59 24.73 1.59
CA PRO A 368 -19.46 24.37 0.74
C PRO A 368 -18.20 25.11 1.17
N ARG A 369 -17.16 24.38 1.59
CA ARG A 369 -15.91 24.98 2.05
C ARG A 369 -14.75 24.03 1.84
N PHE A 370 -13.59 24.59 1.52
CA PHE A 370 -12.36 23.82 1.55
C PHE A 370 -11.85 23.59 2.98
N LEU A 371 -11.03 22.55 3.16
CA LEU A 371 -10.46 22.20 4.46
C LEU A 371 -9.54 23.30 4.99
N TRP A 372 -8.86 24.03 4.10
CA TRP A 372 -7.98 25.16 4.41
C TRP A 372 -8.58 26.47 3.88
N PRO A 373 -9.41 27.18 4.66
CA PRO A 373 -10.05 28.42 4.23
C PRO A 373 -9.06 29.55 3.92
N GLU A 374 -7.83 29.49 4.44
CA GLU A 374 -6.75 30.44 4.17
C GLU A 374 -6.31 30.47 2.70
N LEU A 375 -6.57 29.41 1.92
CA LEU A 375 -6.29 29.38 0.48
C LEU A 375 -7.39 30.01 -0.37
N GLY A 376 -8.56 30.25 0.23
CA GLY A 376 -9.70 30.87 -0.44
C GLY A 376 -11.02 30.21 -0.11
N THR A 377 -12.09 30.77 -0.69
CA THR A 377 -13.48 30.41 -0.42
C THR A 377 -14.16 29.80 -1.64
N ILE A 378 -15.20 28.99 -1.40
CA ILE A 378 -16.10 28.46 -2.43
C ILE A 378 -17.43 29.21 -2.31
N ASP A 379 -17.96 29.69 -3.42
CA ASP A 379 -19.27 30.36 -3.43
C ASP A 379 -20.38 29.33 -3.25
N ALA A 380 -20.99 29.33 -2.06
CA ALA A 380 -22.07 28.42 -1.71
C ALA A 380 -23.32 28.55 -2.62
N LYS A 381 -23.53 29.72 -3.23
CA LYS A 381 -24.68 29.99 -4.11
C LYS A 381 -24.42 29.62 -5.56
N ALA A 382 -23.18 29.34 -5.93
CA ALA A 382 -22.82 29.02 -7.30
C ALA A 382 -23.35 27.63 -7.73
N PRO A 383 -23.63 27.43 -9.03
CA PRO A 383 -23.94 26.11 -9.55
C PRO A 383 -22.86 25.08 -9.20
N LYS A 384 -23.25 23.81 -9.05
CA LYS A 384 -22.33 22.70 -8.69
C LYS A 384 -21.08 22.65 -9.54
N THR A 385 -21.20 22.86 -10.86
CA THR A 385 -20.06 22.89 -11.79
C THR A 385 -19.08 23.99 -11.43
N LYS A 386 -19.55 25.18 -11.08
CA LYS A 386 -18.68 26.31 -10.67
C LYS A 386 -18.05 26.09 -9.30
N ARG A 387 -18.78 25.47 -8.35
CA ARG A 387 -18.22 25.08 -7.04
C ARG A 387 -17.11 24.05 -7.18
N LEU A 388 -17.27 23.06 -8.08
CA LEU A 388 -16.23 22.09 -8.41
C LEU A 388 -15.00 22.74 -9.05
N GLU A 389 -15.19 23.69 -9.96
CA GLU A 389 -14.10 24.46 -10.58
C GLU A 389 -13.31 25.25 -9.53
N GLN A 390 -13.99 25.99 -8.66
CA GLN A 390 -13.38 26.72 -7.53
C GLN A 390 -12.63 25.77 -6.61
N PHE A 391 -13.23 24.64 -6.25
CA PHE A 391 -12.59 23.64 -5.40
C PHE A 391 -11.35 23.03 -6.05
N ALA A 392 -11.41 22.67 -7.34
CA ALA A 392 -10.28 22.16 -8.11
C ALA A 392 -9.10 23.17 -8.16
N ALA A 393 -9.41 24.46 -8.29
CA ALA A 393 -8.42 25.53 -8.23
C ALA A 393 -7.76 25.62 -6.83
N LEU A 394 -8.53 25.49 -5.75
CA LEU A 394 -8.01 25.48 -4.37
C LEU A 394 -7.15 24.23 -4.08
N VAL A 395 -7.57 23.05 -4.55
CA VAL A 395 -6.80 21.81 -4.41
C VAL A 395 -5.42 21.95 -5.06
N THR A 396 -5.38 22.53 -6.25
CA THR A 396 -4.15 22.67 -7.04
C THR A 396 -3.46 24.03 -6.86
N HIS A 397 -3.86 24.80 -5.85
CA HIS A 397 -3.25 26.09 -5.54
C HIS A 397 -1.74 25.91 -5.24
N PRO A 398 -0.84 26.78 -5.75
CA PRO A 398 0.60 26.65 -5.53
C PRO A 398 0.99 26.62 -4.05
N ASP A 399 0.27 27.37 -3.21
CA ASP A 399 0.47 27.41 -1.76
C ASP A 399 -0.14 26.21 -1.01
N ASN A 400 -0.92 25.36 -1.69
CA ASN A 400 -1.40 24.12 -1.10
C ASN A 400 -0.28 23.06 -1.08
N GLY A 401 0.65 23.19 -0.14
CA GLY A 401 1.72 22.22 0.04
C GLY A 401 1.23 20.85 0.50
N ARG A 402 0.00 20.72 1.04
CA ARG A 402 -0.56 19.40 1.35
C ARG A 402 -0.70 18.55 0.09
N TYR A 403 -1.11 19.16 -1.02
CA TYR A 403 -1.31 18.50 -2.30
C TYR A 403 0.01 17.96 -2.89
N THR A 404 1.03 18.81 -2.99
CA THR A 404 2.34 18.43 -3.58
C THR A 404 3.12 17.48 -2.69
N ARG A 405 3.14 17.68 -1.36
CA ARG A 405 3.79 16.76 -0.41
C ARG A 405 3.17 15.37 -0.45
N THR A 406 1.85 15.26 -0.57
CA THR A 406 1.15 13.96 -0.58
C THR A 406 1.58 13.12 -1.77
N ILE A 407 1.55 13.66 -2.99
CA ILE A 407 1.97 12.89 -4.17
C ILE A 407 3.48 12.60 -4.15
N ALA A 408 4.31 13.56 -3.73
CA ALA A 408 5.75 13.33 -3.61
C ALA A 408 6.07 12.21 -2.62
N ASN A 409 5.39 12.19 -1.47
CA ASN A 409 5.52 11.15 -0.46
C ASN A 409 5.08 9.76 -0.98
N ARG A 410 4.04 9.71 -1.83
CA ARG A 410 3.57 8.45 -2.42
C ARG A 410 4.47 7.92 -3.52
N ILE A 411 5.00 8.79 -4.38
CA ILE A 411 6.02 8.37 -5.36
C ILE A 411 7.27 7.88 -4.64
N TRP A 412 7.71 8.60 -3.59
CA TRP A 412 8.80 8.15 -2.74
C TRP A 412 8.48 6.79 -2.11
N GLN A 413 7.33 6.61 -1.47
CA GLN A 413 6.93 5.33 -0.88
C GLN A 413 6.90 4.21 -1.92
N ARG A 414 6.36 4.49 -3.11
CA ARG A 414 6.26 3.52 -4.19
C ARG A 414 7.64 3.02 -4.63
N MET A 415 8.66 3.88 -4.64
CA MET A 415 10.03 3.58 -5.09
C MET A 415 10.98 3.15 -3.96
N MET A 416 10.72 3.55 -2.72
CA MET A 416 11.62 3.35 -1.57
C MET A 416 11.07 2.34 -0.56
N GLY A 417 9.84 1.86 -0.72
CA GLY A 417 9.15 0.95 0.20
C GLY A 417 8.37 1.67 1.29
N ARG A 418 8.94 2.74 1.84
CA ARG A 418 8.31 3.53 2.90
C ARG A 418 8.29 5.02 2.59
N GLY A 419 7.16 5.65 2.91
CA GLY A 419 6.99 7.10 2.79
C GLY A 419 7.89 7.88 3.75
N ILE A 420 8.19 9.12 3.38
CA ILE A 420 8.75 10.16 4.25
C ILE A 420 7.84 10.41 5.44
N VAL A 421 6.54 10.49 5.17
CA VAL A 421 5.47 10.36 6.16
C VAL A 421 4.81 9.00 5.98
N HIS A 422 4.54 8.30 7.07
CA HIS A 422 3.85 7.01 7.02
C HIS A 422 2.92 6.84 8.23
N PRO A 423 1.74 6.21 8.06
CA PRO A 423 1.13 5.79 6.80
C PRO A 423 0.91 6.95 5.82
N VAL A 424 0.92 6.69 4.51
CA VAL A 424 0.85 7.76 3.47
C VAL A 424 -0.50 8.47 3.41
N ASP A 425 -1.52 7.93 4.09
CA ASP A 425 -2.85 8.51 4.26
C ASP A 425 -3.02 9.28 5.57
N MET A 426 -1.93 9.43 6.34
CA MET A 426 -1.88 10.18 7.58
C MET A 426 -0.77 11.23 7.46
N MET A 427 -0.91 12.14 6.49
CA MET A 427 0.08 13.20 6.24
C MET A 427 0.20 14.22 7.39
N ALA A 428 -0.67 14.15 8.40
CA ALA A 428 -0.54 14.87 9.67
C ALA A 428 0.47 14.22 10.65
N ASN A 429 1.05 13.08 10.30
CA ASN A 429 2.19 12.51 11.03
C ASN A 429 3.47 13.27 10.68
N ARG A 430 4.42 13.29 11.63
CA ARG A 430 5.71 13.93 11.43
C ARG A 430 6.52 13.17 10.37
N PRO A 431 7.08 13.86 9.36
CA PRO A 431 8.02 13.24 8.42
C PRO A 431 9.32 12.87 9.14
N TRP A 432 9.99 11.79 8.70
CA TRP A 432 11.35 11.53 9.18
C TRP A 432 12.36 12.55 8.65
N SER A 433 12.07 13.19 7.50
CA SER A 433 12.80 14.36 7.00
C SER A 433 11.83 15.38 6.38
N GLU A 434 11.61 16.48 7.09
CA GLU A 434 10.79 17.59 6.60
C GLU A 434 11.46 18.31 5.42
N ASP A 435 12.77 18.53 5.49
CA ASP A 435 13.55 19.14 4.40
C ASP A 435 13.42 18.33 3.10
N LEU A 436 13.50 17.00 3.17
CA LEU A 436 13.37 16.20 1.96
C LEU A 436 11.95 16.25 1.39
N LEU A 437 10.93 16.19 2.25
CA LEU A 437 9.54 16.25 1.82
C LEU A 437 9.21 17.58 1.12
N ASP A 438 9.62 18.70 1.72
CA ASP A 438 9.39 20.04 1.17
C ASP A 438 10.21 20.27 -0.10
N TYR A 439 11.45 19.79 -0.13
CA TYR A 439 12.29 19.84 -1.32
C TYR A 439 11.63 19.12 -2.52
N LEU A 440 11.15 17.88 -2.34
CA LEU A 440 10.51 17.13 -3.41
C LEU A 440 9.17 17.75 -3.84
N ALA A 441 8.42 18.30 -2.89
CA ALA A 441 7.16 19.00 -3.17
C ALA A 441 7.39 20.27 -4.01
N ILE A 442 8.40 21.08 -3.68
CA ILE A 442 8.79 22.26 -4.45
C ILE A 442 9.37 21.86 -5.81
N TYR A 443 10.23 20.84 -5.86
CA TYR A 443 10.78 20.34 -7.12
C TYR A 443 9.67 19.98 -8.11
N LEU A 444 8.60 19.32 -7.64
CA LEU A 444 7.45 19.00 -8.49
C LEU A 444 6.78 20.27 -9.06
N VAL A 445 6.60 21.32 -8.26
CA VAL A 445 6.02 22.59 -8.72
C VAL A 445 6.94 23.28 -9.74
N ASP A 446 8.25 23.31 -9.46
CA ASP A 446 9.26 23.91 -10.34
C ASP A 446 9.32 23.16 -11.70
N GLN A 447 9.12 21.83 -11.68
CA GLN A 447 9.00 20.98 -12.87
C GLN A 447 7.57 20.96 -13.47
N LYS A 448 6.73 21.94 -13.15
CA LYS A 448 5.37 22.09 -13.71
C LYS A 448 4.50 20.84 -13.53
N TYR A 449 4.61 20.23 -12.35
CA TYR A 449 3.83 19.05 -11.96
C TYR A 449 4.10 17.79 -12.80
N ASP A 450 5.28 17.68 -13.42
CA ASP A 450 5.72 16.50 -14.15
C ASP A 450 6.17 15.38 -13.17
N LEU A 451 5.33 14.34 -13.06
CA LEU A 451 5.62 13.21 -12.18
C LEU A 451 6.78 12.33 -12.67
N LYS A 452 7.01 12.26 -14.00
CA LYS A 452 8.14 11.51 -14.54
C LYS A 452 9.46 12.20 -14.19
N LYS A 453 9.49 13.53 -14.23
CA LYS A 453 10.66 14.30 -13.76
C LYS A 453 10.94 14.10 -12.27
N LEU A 454 9.90 13.96 -11.45
CA LEU A 454 10.06 13.60 -10.04
C LEU A 454 10.62 12.18 -9.86
N MET A 455 10.10 11.19 -10.61
CA MET A 455 10.63 9.82 -10.58
C MET A 455 12.07 9.74 -11.06
N GLU A 456 12.42 10.45 -12.13
CA GLU A 456 13.79 10.56 -12.65
C GLU A 456 14.74 11.12 -11.58
N HIS A 457 14.32 12.20 -10.92
CA HIS A 457 15.09 12.85 -9.85
C HIS A 457 15.30 11.93 -8.64
N ILE A 458 14.30 11.14 -8.27
CA ILE A 458 14.46 10.14 -7.21
C ILE A 458 15.39 9.03 -7.67
N ALA A 459 15.17 8.45 -8.86
CA ALA A 459 15.91 7.28 -9.36
C ALA A 459 17.40 7.56 -9.62
N THR A 460 17.75 8.81 -9.94
CA THR A 460 19.14 9.23 -10.17
C THR A 460 19.90 9.53 -8.87
N SER A 461 19.22 9.59 -7.72
CA SER A 461 19.87 9.79 -6.42
C SER A 461 20.61 8.53 -5.94
N ARG A 462 21.71 8.74 -5.21
CA ARG A 462 22.41 7.65 -4.50
C ARG A 462 21.53 7.05 -3.41
N ALA A 463 20.66 7.84 -2.78
CA ALA A 463 19.67 7.35 -1.82
C ALA A 463 18.77 6.27 -2.42
N TYR A 464 18.26 6.47 -3.65
CA TYR A 464 17.50 5.43 -4.36
C TYR A 464 18.35 4.25 -4.78
N GLN A 465 19.61 4.45 -5.17
CA GLN A 465 20.50 3.37 -5.63
C GLN A 465 21.22 2.63 -4.49
N ALA A 466 20.97 3.01 -3.24
CA ALA A 466 21.55 2.40 -2.06
C ALA A 466 21.10 0.93 -1.90
N ARG A 467 21.94 0.13 -1.24
CA ARG A 467 21.56 -1.20 -0.76
C ARG A 467 20.36 -1.09 0.19
N PRO A 468 19.42 -2.05 0.15
CA PRO A 468 18.29 -2.03 1.06
C PRO A 468 18.70 -2.08 2.51
N ALA A 469 17.95 -1.36 3.34
CA ALA A 469 18.01 -1.54 4.77
C ALA A 469 17.28 -2.83 5.16
N PHE A 470 17.97 -3.76 5.80
CA PHE A 470 17.31 -4.85 6.52
C PHE A 470 16.71 -4.25 7.79
N GLN A 471 15.38 -4.19 7.86
CA GLN A 471 14.71 -3.82 9.10
C GLN A 471 14.97 -4.90 10.15
N THR A 472 15.86 -4.62 11.10
CA THR A 472 15.71 -5.18 12.44
C THR A 472 14.46 -4.52 13.02
N LYS A 473 13.53 -5.30 13.59
CA LYS A 473 12.29 -4.74 14.16
C LYS A 473 12.64 -3.56 15.07
N GLU A 474 12.31 -2.35 14.64
CA GLU A 474 12.45 -1.18 15.49
C GLU A 474 11.59 -1.43 16.74
N PRO A 475 12.08 -1.09 17.95
CA PRO A 475 11.29 -1.22 19.17
C PRO A 475 9.94 -0.53 18.99
N ILE A 476 8.86 -1.14 19.50
CA ILE A 476 7.53 -0.53 19.48
C ILE A 476 7.65 0.86 20.14
N GLY A 477 7.20 1.89 19.42
CA GLY A 477 7.27 3.29 19.87
C GLY A 477 8.55 4.06 19.50
N ALA A 478 9.54 3.45 18.84
CA ALA A 478 10.71 4.17 18.34
C ALA A 478 10.36 5.08 17.13
N GLU A 479 10.99 6.26 17.06
CA GLU A 479 10.91 7.10 15.85
C GLU A 479 11.60 6.38 14.68
N TYR A 480 10.97 6.37 13.51
CA TYR A 480 11.53 5.72 12.33
C TYR A 480 12.84 6.39 11.90
N VAL A 481 13.84 5.56 11.63
CA VAL A 481 15.14 5.99 11.13
C VAL A 481 15.34 5.50 9.70
N PHE A 482 15.46 6.42 8.75
CA PHE A 482 15.75 6.06 7.36
C PHE A 482 17.20 5.56 7.25
N ARG A 483 17.39 4.37 6.65
CA ARG A 483 18.71 3.74 6.45
C ARG A 483 18.99 3.38 4.99
N GLY A 484 18.05 3.64 4.10
CA GLY A 484 18.05 3.18 2.72
C GLY A 484 16.64 2.73 2.30
N PRO A 485 16.47 2.37 1.02
CA PRO A 485 15.22 1.79 0.53
C PRO A 485 14.91 0.46 1.24
N GLU A 486 13.64 0.09 1.30
CA GLU A 486 13.19 -1.17 1.88
C GLU A 486 12.99 -2.23 0.79
N LEU A 487 13.17 -3.50 1.18
CA LEU A 487 12.82 -4.63 0.33
C LEU A 487 11.31 -4.63 0.07
N ARG A 488 10.92 -4.64 -1.20
CA ARG A 488 9.51 -4.64 -1.59
C ARG A 488 9.16 -5.93 -2.29
N ARG A 489 7.98 -6.48 -2.01
CA ARG A 489 7.43 -7.57 -2.84
C ARG A 489 6.97 -7.04 -4.20
N LEU A 490 7.10 -7.87 -5.23
CA LEU A 490 6.43 -7.62 -6.49
C LEU A 490 4.92 -7.51 -6.26
N SER A 491 4.29 -6.51 -6.90
CA SER A 491 2.83 -6.47 -6.96
C SER A 491 2.30 -7.66 -7.76
N ALA A 492 1.02 -8.01 -7.56
CA ALA A 492 0.34 -9.03 -8.35
C ALA A 492 0.57 -8.86 -9.87
N GLU A 493 0.50 -7.62 -10.36
CA GLU A 493 0.73 -7.29 -11.76
C GLU A 493 2.18 -7.54 -12.19
N GLN A 494 3.17 -7.06 -11.41
CA GLN A 494 4.58 -7.28 -11.72
C GLN A 494 4.95 -8.78 -11.69
N PHE A 495 4.41 -9.53 -10.73
CA PHE A 495 4.65 -10.96 -10.60
C PHE A 495 4.07 -11.72 -11.81
N LEU A 496 2.80 -11.50 -12.16
CA LEU A 496 2.17 -12.17 -13.31
C LEU A 496 2.84 -11.76 -14.62
N ASP A 497 3.14 -10.47 -14.81
CA ASP A 497 3.84 -10.00 -16.01
C ASP A 497 5.22 -10.68 -16.15
N ALA A 498 5.99 -10.79 -15.06
CA ALA A 498 7.28 -11.48 -15.07
C ALA A 498 7.14 -12.98 -15.40
N VAL A 499 6.13 -13.66 -14.84
CA VAL A 499 5.85 -15.06 -15.17
C VAL A 499 5.43 -15.20 -16.63
N TRP A 500 4.59 -14.30 -17.17
CA TRP A 500 4.19 -14.31 -18.58
C TRP A 500 5.33 -14.04 -19.54
N MET A 501 6.26 -13.14 -19.19
CA MET A 501 7.49 -12.91 -19.95
C MET A 501 8.35 -14.19 -19.99
N LEU A 502 8.51 -14.85 -18.86
CA LEU A 502 9.33 -16.06 -18.73
C LEU A 502 8.73 -17.24 -19.50
N THR A 503 7.42 -17.43 -19.37
CA THR A 503 6.69 -18.56 -19.96
C THR A 503 6.27 -18.32 -21.43
N ARG A 504 6.31 -17.07 -21.89
CA ARG A 504 5.78 -16.63 -23.20
C ARG A 504 4.28 -16.97 -23.37
N THR A 505 3.51 -16.80 -22.30
CA THR A 505 2.07 -17.13 -22.25
C THR A 505 1.18 -15.94 -21.91
N GLY A 506 1.70 -14.72 -22.08
CA GLY A 506 0.94 -13.50 -21.83
C GLY A 506 -0.37 -13.43 -22.63
N PRO A 507 -1.41 -12.77 -22.11
CA PRO A 507 -2.71 -12.70 -22.77
C PRO A 507 -2.63 -11.98 -24.11
N GLY A 508 -3.44 -12.42 -25.08
CA GLY A 508 -3.51 -11.81 -26.41
C GLY A 508 -4.47 -10.62 -26.52
N LYS A 509 -5.36 -10.40 -25.53
CA LYS A 509 -6.39 -9.36 -25.55
C LYS A 509 -6.54 -8.68 -24.19
N ALA A 510 -6.69 -7.35 -24.20
CA ALA A 510 -6.98 -6.57 -23.01
C ALA A 510 -8.48 -6.59 -22.65
N ALA A 511 -8.79 -6.54 -21.36
CA ALA A 511 -10.14 -6.27 -20.86
C ALA A 511 -10.40 -4.76 -20.75
N ALA A 512 -9.34 -3.98 -20.49
CA ALA A 512 -9.40 -2.53 -20.43
C ALA A 512 -9.90 -1.94 -21.77
N PRO A 513 -10.89 -1.02 -21.76
CA PRO A 513 -11.44 -0.42 -22.97
C PRO A 513 -10.54 0.70 -23.51
N VAL A 514 -9.33 0.33 -23.95
CA VAL A 514 -8.31 1.26 -24.44
C VAL A 514 -7.83 0.86 -25.85
N GLY A 515 -7.63 1.86 -26.70
CA GLY A 515 -6.99 1.68 -28.01
C GLY A 515 -5.49 1.51 -27.82
N LEU A 516 -5.03 0.27 -27.67
CA LEU A 516 -3.61 -0.03 -27.49
C LEU A 516 -2.87 0.14 -28.82
N GLN A 517 -1.81 0.96 -28.80
CA GLN A 517 -0.91 1.07 -29.93
C GLN A 517 -0.07 -0.21 -30.08
N PRO A 518 0.26 -0.62 -31.32
CA PRO A 518 1.22 -1.68 -31.57
C PRO A 518 2.57 -1.39 -30.89
N PHE A 519 3.30 -2.43 -30.50
CA PHE A 519 4.64 -2.27 -29.98
C PHE A 519 5.59 -1.85 -31.11
N ALA A 520 6.46 -0.87 -30.85
CA ALA A 520 7.55 -0.53 -31.75
C ALA A 520 8.50 -1.73 -31.91
N GLU A 521 9.13 -1.85 -33.09
CA GLU A 521 10.06 -2.95 -33.39
C GLU A 521 11.29 -2.96 -32.47
N SER A 522 11.66 -1.81 -31.91
CA SER A 522 12.74 -1.66 -30.93
C SER A 522 12.43 -2.31 -29.57
N VAL A 523 11.17 -2.60 -29.27
CA VAL A 523 10.80 -3.28 -28.02
C VAL A 523 11.12 -4.78 -28.14
N PRO A 524 11.88 -5.39 -27.20
CA PRO A 524 12.14 -6.83 -27.22
C PRO A 524 10.86 -7.65 -27.26
N MET A 525 10.87 -8.74 -28.03
CA MET A 525 9.69 -9.58 -28.27
C MET A 525 9.01 -10.03 -26.98
N GLU A 526 9.79 -10.32 -25.95
CA GLU A 526 9.27 -10.87 -24.70
C GLU A 526 8.61 -9.81 -23.81
N ARG A 527 8.82 -8.52 -24.11
CA ARG A 527 8.10 -7.39 -23.51
C ARG A 527 6.85 -6.98 -24.31
N ARG A 528 6.55 -7.64 -25.43
CA ARG A 528 5.39 -7.34 -26.29
C ARG A 528 4.15 -8.15 -25.87
N LEU A 529 3.66 -7.91 -24.65
CA LEU A 529 2.50 -8.61 -24.09
C LEU A 529 1.41 -7.65 -23.60
N ILE A 530 0.16 -8.12 -23.55
CA ILE A 530 -0.88 -7.45 -22.78
C ILE A 530 -0.56 -7.63 -21.30
N ARG A 531 -0.49 -6.51 -20.58
CA ARG A 531 -0.06 -6.43 -19.19
C ARG A 531 -1.17 -6.83 -18.22
N ALA A 532 -0.80 -7.36 -17.06
CA ALA A 532 -1.73 -7.79 -16.01
C ALA A 532 -2.63 -6.62 -15.54
N SER A 533 -2.10 -5.41 -15.58
CA SER A 533 -2.85 -4.19 -15.28
C SER A 533 -4.00 -3.92 -16.26
N LEU A 534 -4.01 -4.51 -17.47
CA LEU A 534 -5.00 -4.30 -18.53
C LEU A 534 -6.05 -5.42 -18.63
N VAL A 535 -5.96 -6.44 -17.78
CA VAL A 535 -6.92 -7.55 -17.71
C VAL A 535 -7.70 -7.53 -16.40
N ASN A 536 -8.83 -8.24 -16.35
CA ASN A 536 -9.61 -8.43 -15.14
C ASN A 536 -8.78 -9.21 -14.09
N ALA A 537 -8.99 -8.91 -12.81
CA ALA A 537 -8.34 -9.66 -11.74
C ALA A 537 -8.88 -11.10 -11.68
N ASP A 538 -7.98 -12.08 -11.74
CA ASP A 538 -8.28 -13.48 -11.47
C ASP A 538 -8.07 -13.83 -9.98
N ALA A 539 -8.23 -15.10 -9.62
CA ALA A 539 -8.06 -15.55 -8.24
C ALA A 539 -6.63 -15.35 -7.73
N LEU A 540 -5.62 -15.67 -8.56
CA LEU A 540 -4.21 -15.54 -8.20
C LEU A 540 -3.80 -14.08 -8.00
N MET A 541 -4.25 -13.17 -8.85
CA MET A 541 -3.97 -11.73 -8.67
C MET A 541 -4.58 -11.21 -7.37
N ARG A 542 -5.79 -11.66 -7.00
CA ARG A 542 -6.44 -11.28 -5.75
C ARG A 542 -5.68 -11.81 -4.52
N SER A 543 -5.23 -13.06 -4.53
CA SER A 543 -4.43 -13.61 -3.43
C SER A 543 -3.05 -12.97 -3.31
N LEU A 544 -2.47 -12.54 -4.44
CA LEU A 544 -1.27 -11.70 -4.51
C LEU A 544 -1.51 -10.22 -4.10
N GLY A 545 -2.72 -9.87 -3.66
CA GLY A 545 -3.03 -8.55 -3.10
C GLY A 545 -3.48 -7.48 -4.10
N ARG A 546 -3.90 -7.85 -5.32
CA ARG A 546 -4.59 -6.91 -6.22
C ARG A 546 -5.96 -6.54 -5.63
N PRO A 547 -6.25 -5.26 -5.35
CA PRO A 547 -7.50 -4.86 -4.75
C PRO A 547 -8.66 -4.97 -5.76
N ASN A 548 -9.88 -5.08 -5.25
CA ASN A 548 -11.11 -5.01 -6.03
C ASN A 548 -11.51 -3.58 -6.44
N ARG A 549 -10.78 -2.57 -5.94
CA ARG A 549 -10.93 -1.14 -6.24
C ARG A 549 -12.33 -0.59 -5.94
N GLU A 550 -13.05 -1.22 -5.01
CA GLU A 550 -14.30 -0.67 -4.47
C GLU A 550 -14.06 0.48 -3.50
N GLN A 551 -12.86 0.56 -2.91
CA GLN A 551 -12.44 1.66 -2.05
C GLN A 551 -11.10 2.22 -2.54
N VAL A 552 -10.77 3.44 -2.11
CA VAL A 552 -9.46 4.03 -2.36
C VAL A 552 -8.40 3.18 -1.66
N VAL A 553 -7.42 2.69 -2.44
CA VAL A 553 -6.26 1.96 -1.95
C VAL A 553 -5.00 2.74 -2.33
N THR A 554 -4.29 3.26 -1.35
CA THR A 554 -3.08 4.09 -1.52
C THR A 554 -1.82 3.33 -1.13
N THR A 555 -1.96 2.26 -0.34
CA THR A 555 -0.93 1.30 0.03
C THR A 555 -1.51 -0.10 -0.02
N ARG A 556 -0.74 -1.05 -0.55
CA ARG A 556 -1.06 -2.47 -0.47
C ARG A 556 -0.28 -3.10 0.70
N PRO A 557 -0.83 -4.09 1.42
CA PRO A 557 -0.07 -4.86 2.40
C PRO A 557 1.16 -5.51 1.76
N ASP A 558 2.28 -5.45 2.45
CA ASP A 558 3.57 -6.02 2.02
C ASP A 558 3.88 -7.38 2.68
N GLN A 559 3.09 -7.76 3.68
CA GLN A 559 3.21 -9.05 4.37
C GLN A 559 2.57 -10.19 3.55
N LEU A 560 3.28 -11.32 3.49
CA LEU A 560 2.77 -12.55 2.88
C LEU A 560 1.59 -13.08 3.70
N THR A 561 0.43 -13.18 3.07
CA THR A 561 -0.74 -13.80 3.71
C THR A 561 -0.71 -15.33 3.59
N THR A 562 -1.40 -16.04 4.47
CA THR A 562 -1.54 -17.50 4.38
C THR A 562 -2.14 -17.94 3.04
N LEU A 563 -3.15 -17.20 2.55
CA LEU A 563 -3.77 -17.46 1.26
C LEU A 563 -2.77 -17.30 0.11
N GLN A 564 -1.97 -16.23 0.14
CA GLN A 564 -0.93 -16.01 -0.85
C GLN A 564 0.13 -17.11 -0.83
N ALA A 565 0.56 -17.56 0.35
CA ALA A 565 1.52 -18.66 0.48
C ALA A 565 0.96 -19.98 -0.08
N LEU A 566 -0.32 -20.28 0.19
CA LEU A 566 -0.99 -21.48 -0.32
C LEU A 566 -1.09 -21.43 -1.85
N ASP A 567 -1.63 -20.35 -2.42
CA ASP A 567 -1.83 -20.21 -3.87
C ASP A 567 -0.50 -20.24 -4.65
N LEU A 568 0.58 -19.67 -4.10
CA LEU A 568 1.91 -19.77 -4.71
C LEU A 568 2.49 -21.20 -4.66
N SER A 569 2.12 -21.97 -3.64
CA SER A 569 2.65 -23.33 -3.44
C SER A 569 1.90 -24.39 -4.25
N ASN A 570 0.58 -24.30 -4.33
CA ASN A 570 -0.26 -25.34 -4.96
C ASN A 570 -1.47 -24.82 -5.74
N GLY A 571 -1.54 -23.50 -6.02
CA GLY A 571 -2.64 -22.91 -6.75
C GLY A 571 -2.69 -23.38 -8.21
N GLN A 572 -3.86 -23.86 -8.65
CA GLN A 572 -4.06 -24.39 -10.00
C GLN A 572 -3.72 -23.36 -11.09
N THR A 573 -4.09 -22.09 -10.91
CA THR A 573 -3.85 -21.03 -11.89
C THR A 573 -2.36 -20.85 -12.19
N LEU A 574 -1.50 -20.86 -11.16
CA LEU A 574 -0.06 -20.74 -11.36
C LEU A 574 0.50 -22.04 -11.97
N SER A 575 0.11 -23.21 -11.44
CA SER A 575 0.55 -24.51 -11.96
C SER A 575 0.26 -24.66 -13.47
N ASP A 576 -0.97 -24.38 -13.89
CA ASP A 576 -1.36 -24.44 -15.30
C ASP A 576 -0.56 -23.46 -16.17
N LEU A 577 -0.24 -22.28 -15.63
CA LEU A 577 0.54 -21.27 -16.33
C LEU A 577 1.98 -21.73 -16.56
N LEU A 578 2.61 -22.32 -15.55
CA LEU A 578 3.96 -22.84 -15.62
C LEU A 578 4.04 -24.07 -16.53
N SER A 579 3.04 -24.96 -16.48
CA SER A 579 2.97 -26.12 -17.38
C SER A 579 2.81 -25.71 -18.85
N ARG A 580 1.94 -24.74 -19.17
CA ARG A 580 1.87 -24.18 -20.53
C ARG A 580 3.17 -23.49 -20.94
N GLY A 581 3.82 -22.81 -20.00
CA GLY A 581 5.12 -22.20 -20.20
C GLY A 581 6.20 -23.21 -20.56
N ALA A 582 6.28 -24.31 -19.82
CA ALA A 582 7.17 -25.43 -20.10
C ALA A 582 6.98 -25.97 -21.52
N ALA A 583 5.74 -26.24 -21.92
CA ALA A 583 5.42 -26.70 -23.27
C ALA A 583 5.83 -25.68 -24.36
N SER A 584 5.79 -24.38 -24.06
CA SER A 584 6.24 -23.30 -24.95
C SER A 584 7.76 -23.26 -25.07
N LEU A 585 8.48 -23.38 -23.95
CA LEU A 585 9.94 -23.35 -23.90
C LEU A 585 10.56 -24.57 -24.56
N LEU A 586 9.97 -25.76 -24.40
CA LEU A 586 10.43 -26.99 -25.04
C LEU A 586 10.37 -26.95 -26.58
N LYS A 587 9.54 -26.07 -27.16
CA LYS A 587 9.53 -25.82 -28.61
C LYS A 587 10.71 -24.96 -29.08
N THR A 588 11.27 -24.16 -28.18
CA THR A 588 12.36 -23.21 -28.48
C THR A 588 13.72 -23.80 -28.16
N TYR A 589 13.84 -24.55 -27.05
CA TYR A 589 15.11 -25.02 -26.52
C TYR A 589 15.27 -26.52 -26.72
N THR A 590 16.38 -26.91 -27.34
CA THR A 590 16.78 -28.32 -27.52
C THR A 590 17.86 -28.76 -26.54
N LYS A 591 18.51 -27.82 -25.84
CA LYS A 591 19.57 -28.07 -24.86
C LYS A 591 19.15 -27.56 -23.48
N GLU A 592 19.27 -28.42 -22.47
CA GLU A 592 18.93 -28.15 -21.07
C GLU A 592 19.66 -26.91 -20.51
N ASP A 593 20.99 -26.82 -20.69
CA ASP A 593 21.77 -25.69 -20.18
C ASP A 593 21.30 -24.36 -20.72
N ARG A 594 20.96 -24.30 -22.01
CA ARG A 594 20.49 -23.06 -22.65
C ARG A 594 19.13 -22.63 -22.10
N LEU A 595 18.23 -23.58 -21.83
CA LEU A 595 16.95 -23.29 -21.20
C LEU A 595 17.15 -22.78 -19.77
N ILE A 596 18.00 -23.44 -18.99
CA ILE A 596 18.26 -23.09 -17.58
C ILE A 596 18.93 -21.71 -17.51
N GLU A 597 19.98 -21.46 -18.28
CA GLU A 597 20.68 -20.17 -18.33
C GLU A 597 19.73 -19.03 -18.72
N ASP A 598 18.89 -19.24 -19.74
CA ASP A 598 17.93 -18.23 -20.19
C ASP A 598 16.83 -17.97 -19.15
N ALA A 599 16.33 -19.02 -18.48
CA ALA A 599 15.35 -18.89 -17.41
C ALA A 599 15.91 -18.04 -16.25
N TYR A 600 17.12 -18.32 -15.79
CA TYR A 600 17.79 -17.54 -14.74
C TYR A 600 18.06 -16.10 -15.17
N ARG A 601 18.57 -15.88 -16.40
CA ARG A 601 18.83 -14.53 -16.91
C ARG A 601 17.55 -13.70 -16.99
N ARG A 602 16.45 -14.28 -17.47
CA ARG A 602 15.16 -13.57 -17.59
C ARG A 602 14.49 -13.32 -16.25
N ALA A 603 14.54 -14.29 -15.34
CA ALA A 603 13.82 -14.24 -14.08
C ALA A 603 14.58 -13.48 -12.99
N LEU A 604 15.90 -13.65 -12.94
CA LEU A 604 16.77 -13.19 -11.84
C LEU A 604 17.84 -12.19 -12.29
N CYS A 605 17.95 -11.90 -13.60
CA CYS A 605 18.94 -10.98 -14.16
C CYS A 605 20.41 -11.42 -13.98
N ARG A 606 20.65 -12.72 -13.80
CA ARG A 606 21.99 -13.32 -13.66
C ARG A 606 22.04 -14.73 -14.24
N LEU A 607 23.24 -15.29 -14.39
CA LEU A 607 23.42 -16.72 -14.66
C LEU A 607 23.17 -17.57 -13.40
N PRO A 608 22.79 -18.85 -13.55
CA PRO A 608 22.82 -19.79 -12.45
C PRO A 608 24.27 -20.00 -11.99
N SER A 609 24.47 -20.20 -10.70
CA SER A 609 25.72 -20.74 -10.17
C SER A 609 25.90 -22.21 -10.61
N GLU A 610 27.11 -22.75 -10.50
CA GLU A 610 27.40 -24.16 -10.81
C GLU A 610 26.53 -25.16 -10.03
N ALA A 611 26.22 -24.83 -8.77
CA ALA A 611 25.35 -25.64 -7.92
C ALA A 611 23.88 -25.56 -8.36
N GLU A 612 23.40 -24.36 -8.71
CA GLU A 612 22.05 -24.14 -9.26
C GLU A 612 21.90 -24.84 -10.61
N LEU A 613 22.89 -24.76 -11.50
CA LEU A 613 22.87 -25.39 -12.82
C LEU A 613 22.82 -26.92 -12.70
N THR A 614 23.68 -27.50 -11.85
CA THR A 614 23.69 -28.95 -11.59
C THR A 614 22.35 -29.44 -11.05
N THR A 615 21.77 -28.70 -10.09
CA THR A 615 20.46 -29.03 -9.51
C THR A 615 19.35 -28.92 -10.56
N ALA A 616 19.36 -27.83 -11.35
CA ALA A 616 18.37 -27.58 -12.39
C ALA A 616 18.39 -28.65 -13.50
N ARG A 617 19.57 -29.15 -13.91
CA ARG A 617 19.69 -30.28 -14.86
C ARG A 617 18.96 -31.53 -14.36
N GLY A 618 19.15 -31.85 -13.07
CA GLY A 618 18.47 -32.99 -12.44
C GLY A 618 16.94 -32.84 -12.41
N ILE A 619 16.44 -31.60 -12.35
CA ILE A 619 15.01 -31.29 -12.28
C ILE A 619 14.37 -31.33 -13.67
N VAL A 620 14.98 -30.69 -14.68
CA VAL A 620 14.40 -30.68 -16.04
C VAL A 620 14.39 -32.06 -16.68
N GLY A 621 15.36 -32.91 -16.31
CA GLY A 621 15.54 -34.27 -16.82
C GLY A 621 16.28 -34.34 -18.15
N SER A 622 16.74 -35.54 -18.51
CA SER A 622 17.40 -35.85 -19.77
C SER A 622 16.74 -37.10 -20.41
N PRO A 623 15.95 -36.96 -21.49
CA PRO A 623 15.59 -35.69 -22.16
C PRO A 623 14.71 -34.80 -21.27
N MET A 624 14.70 -33.49 -21.56
CA MET A 624 13.86 -32.54 -20.83
C MET A 624 12.38 -32.93 -20.92
N THR A 625 11.69 -32.88 -19.79
CA THR A 625 10.24 -33.17 -19.69
C THR A 625 9.44 -31.90 -19.42
N ASN A 626 8.15 -31.92 -19.77
CA ASN A 626 7.26 -30.78 -19.49
C ASN A 626 7.16 -30.51 -17.99
N ASP A 627 6.99 -31.55 -17.18
CA ASP A 627 6.86 -31.43 -15.72
C ASP A 627 8.18 -30.95 -15.10
N GLY A 628 9.33 -31.49 -15.53
CA GLY A 628 10.63 -31.03 -15.05
C GLY A 628 10.93 -29.56 -15.38
N VAL A 629 10.54 -29.09 -16.57
CA VAL A 629 10.67 -27.65 -16.90
C VAL A 629 9.67 -26.80 -16.11
N ALA A 630 8.44 -27.29 -15.90
CA ALA A 630 7.45 -26.58 -15.07
C ALA A 630 7.92 -26.46 -13.62
N ASP A 631 8.52 -27.50 -13.06
CA ASP A 631 9.12 -27.51 -11.72
C ASP A 631 10.31 -26.54 -11.62
N LEU A 632 11.18 -26.50 -12.63
CA LEU A 632 12.25 -25.50 -12.69
C LEU A 632 11.69 -24.08 -12.66
N LEU A 633 10.65 -23.79 -13.47
CA LEU A 633 10.02 -22.48 -13.50
C LEU A 633 9.39 -22.13 -12.15
N TRP A 634 8.72 -23.09 -11.50
CA TRP A 634 8.15 -22.90 -10.17
C TRP A 634 9.22 -22.55 -9.15
N ILE A 635 10.32 -23.31 -9.09
CA ILE A 635 11.44 -23.08 -8.18
C ILE A 635 12.00 -21.67 -8.36
N VAL A 636 12.27 -21.27 -9.60
CA VAL A 636 12.83 -19.95 -9.91
C VAL A 636 11.87 -18.83 -9.46
N VAL A 637 10.57 -18.97 -9.73
CA VAL A 637 9.54 -17.99 -9.35
C VAL A 637 9.33 -17.95 -7.83
N MET A 638 9.61 -19.05 -7.12
CA MET A 638 9.53 -19.13 -5.66
C MET A 638 10.74 -18.51 -4.94
N LEU A 639 11.85 -18.24 -5.64
CA LEU A 639 13.02 -17.62 -5.00
C LEU A 639 12.68 -16.22 -4.46
N PRO A 640 13.19 -15.84 -3.26
CA PRO A 640 13.08 -14.46 -2.78
C PRO A 640 13.67 -13.43 -3.75
N GLU A 641 14.69 -13.82 -4.52
CA GLU A 641 15.27 -12.99 -5.59
C GLU A 641 14.28 -12.64 -6.69
N PHE A 642 13.39 -13.58 -7.04
CA PHE A 642 12.33 -13.33 -7.99
C PHE A 642 11.26 -12.42 -7.40
N GLN A 643 10.77 -12.75 -6.20
CA GLN A 643 9.61 -12.11 -5.59
C GLN A 643 9.87 -10.72 -4.99
N LEU A 644 11.14 -10.31 -4.84
CA LEU A 644 11.51 -9.05 -4.21
C LEU A 644 12.18 -8.08 -5.20
N ILE A 645 11.79 -6.81 -5.08
CA ILE A 645 12.54 -5.67 -5.59
C ILE A 645 13.59 -5.35 -4.53
N ARG A 646 14.83 -5.68 -4.87
CA ARG A 646 15.99 -5.42 -4.05
C ARG A 646 16.55 -4.07 -4.34
#